data_AF-A0A3E3DQK8-F1
#
_entry.id   AF-A0A3E3DQK8-F1
#
_cell.length_a   1.000
_cell.length_b   1.000
_cell.length_c   1.000
_cell.angle_alpha   90.00
_cell.angle_beta   90.00
_cell.angle_gamma   90.00
#
_symmetry.space_group_name_H-M   'P 1'
#
loop_
_entity.id
_entity.type
_entity.pdbx_description
1 polymer ?
#
loop_
_entity_poly.entity_id
_entity_poly.type
_entity_poly.pdbx_seq_one_letter_code
_entity_poly.pdbx_strand_id
1 'polypeptide(L)'
;MEKMSEEIVLNYHTYPLVVGNADKYTFSNWDMCGSTVLIEPKIIGENYTTNDIKWEVFDESVAEVKNGLVRAKTTGFTTVRASLPSGAAACCEIAVIDNITRTTTLWLELSTDQMILESGECADILAFLYPEDVLKNGAMNRNVLFESSDRAVAEVERSGKLIAASEGTAEIRVVSEDIGREAVCKIQVISRANTEYCDIREIVLNEVRWPNRKLPCCDSSHELTVGCSACMGIRTKGDVGGVIWRSSNPYIASVNEHGKVISHSAGEVTIYATTIRGGKRKEFHLSVKPVEINADKIILSKQAIRMSAGEQQTVYGLALPAAFSSPHFQWELSDSEIAEIVSIKENEFGGEEVVVQAMKEGSAFIKASYKEITAVCTVHIGSKGNVGNLCVEPEKRLQIEEVYRLKYTYDDGDFNHELHWLSDDRECVSVNPEGTVKAYAPGRVRIFCISGDNLTTEERYQLWKLSQVRRLEQDSYWSAKLQTILNHAVYGESEIIIEAETDGQHCLRNLHIVDEAVTADSVMLLWNRASLPDTDDFSHYLVTWKKRGEGYCDENKALTVKLGYTANELEPETDYEFCVAALDGVNRVIRSQTVHARTSKSSKVIDVTTKPYFAAGSGKTIDTYAIQKAIDDCPENGTVLLPAGHVFYSGALFLKSNMIFEVEGILIGSTDPKDYPPVVTRWEGWRKLTQPAKCWVNSTDAVPENRMAYASLLNAGVYDEGERGKSGPYHVENVIIRGHGMINGNGFKLGYNEGPNHYDIDGGLPVPFSTRMDPSIRGRAITIHNGKNIYIKDVTVCYSPSWTIHTIYCSHVTMDHIMVISKGTGKTGASDDICILNGDGIDPDSSIHVNIFDCFFYTGDDAVAVKSGRDREGNELNKPSAYIRVTDCASVGSKGGFCIGSEQAAGAHDILWQNLVVKDIDLFGLWIKASPSRGGLVQDIMWKDCVLEGTQGGIFLEDRYHGSGSNPARVLPEICHNTFQNICSKRQKYFGIKVAGLEDSYIHDILIRDSLFEEILSDEDEAFEVICGQNIVIENTEIPKGYSWNIDEVSVVLNDQK
;
A
#
# COMPACT_ATOMS: atom_id res chain seq x y z
N MET A 1 -35.06 -33.64 2.15
CA MET A 1 -34.54 -32.57 3.02
C MET A 1 -33.21 -33.05 3.53
N GLU A 2 -32.12 -32.71 2.84
CA GLU A 2 -30.80 -32.80 3.44
C GLU A 2 -30.78 -31.80 4.60
N LYS A 3 -30.40 -32.26 5.80
CA LYS A 3 -30.11 -31.34 6.90
C LYS A 3 -28.96 -30.46 6.42
N MET A 4 -29.19 -29.16 6.28
CA MET A 4 -28.08 -28.23 6.02
C MET A 4 -27.03 -28.44 7.12
N SER A 5 -25.78 -28.60 6.71
CA SER A 5 -24.65 -28.67 7.62
C SER A 5 -24.51 -27.33 8.33
N GLU A 6 -24.35 -27.36 9.65
CA GLU A 6 -24.08 -26.16 10.45
C GLU A 6 -22.71 -25.61 10.08
N GLU A 7 -22.63 -24.31 9.81
CA GLU A 7 -21.38 -23.60 9.50
C GLU A 7 -21.27 -22.35 10.37
N ILE A 8 -20.03 -21.96 10.70
CA ILE A 8 -19.72 -20.72 11.39
C ILE A 8 -18.67 -19.98 10.57
N VAL A 9 -18.90 -18.69 10.33
CA VAL A 9 -17.99 -17.79 9.63
C VAL A 9 -17.71 -16.61 10.56
N LEU A 10 -16.46 -16.15 10.60
CA LEU A 10 -16.08 -14.96 11.37
C LEU A 10 -16.00 -13.76 10.43
N ASN A 11 -16.26 -12.57 10.96
CA ASN A 11 -16.06 -11.31 10.24
C ASN A 11 -14.58 -11.06 9.88
N TYR A 12 -13.64 -11.72 10.54
CA TYR A 12 -12.20 -11.61 10.27
C TYR A 12 -11.51 -12.97 10.17
N HIS A 13 -10.68 -13.15 9.14
CA HIS A 13 -9.73 -14.27 9.02
C HIS A 13 -8.43 -13.99 9.76
N THR A 14 -7.98 -12.73 9.75
CA THR A 14 -6.83 -12.26 10.50
C THR A 14 -7.16 -10.90 11.12
N TYR A 15 -6.57 -10.58 12.27
CA TYR A 15 -6.71 -9.25 12.87
C TYR A 15 -5.45 -8.82 13.64
N PRO A 16 -4.97 -7.58 13.44
CA PRO A 16 -3.81 -7.07 14.14
C PRO A 16 -4.22 -6.37 15.46
N LEU A 17 -3.44 -6.56 16.51
CA LEU A 17 -3.62 -5.87 17.80
C LEU A 17 -2.30 -5.24 18.24
N VAL A 18 -2.40 -4.31 19.18
CA VAL A 18 -1.25 -3.59 19.74
C VAL A 18 -1.30 -3.69 21.26
N VAL A 19 -0.13 -3.78 21.87
CA VAL A 19 0.02 -3.71 23.31
C VAL A 19 0.93 -2.55 23.71
N GLY A 20 0.63 -1.90 24.84
CA GLY A 20 1.48 -0.88 25.44
C GLY A 20 1.43 -0.89 26.96
N ASN A 21 1.75 0.25 27.58
CA ASN A 21 1.82 0.41 29.04
C ASN A 21 0.79 1.44 29.52
N ALA A 22 0.40 1.41 30.80
CA ALA A 22 -0.49 2.45 31.33
C ALA A 22 0.21 3.81 31.50
N ASP A 23 1.52 3.80 31.68
CA ASP A 23 2.34 4.98 31.93
C ASP A 23 3.56 5.01 31.01
N LYS A 24 3.94 6.21 30.53
CA LYS A 24 5.03 6.41 29.56
C LYS A 24 6.42 6.12 30.13
N TYR A 25 6.57 6.01 31.46
CA TYR A 25 7.86 5.98 32.16
C TYR A 25 8.09 4.73 33.02
N THR A 26 7.03 4.07 33.50
CA THR A 26 7.13 3.09 34.60
C THR A 26 6.79 1.65 34.22
N PHE A 27 6.52 1.35 32.94
CA PHE A 27 6.15 0.02 32.43
C PHE A 27 4.98 -0.66 33.20
N SER A 28 4.17 0.11 33.92
CA SER A 28 3.15 -0.42 34.83
C SER A 28 1.86 -0.83 34.09
N ASN A 29 1.15 -1.83 34.65
CA ASN A 29 -0.20 -2.28 34.25
C ASN A 29 -0.38 -2.70 32.77
N TRP A 30 0.70 -3.03 32.10
CA TRP A 30 0.75 -3.32 30.68
C TRP A 30 -0.13 -4.50 30.18
N ASP A 31 -0.32 -5.56 30.97
CA ASP A 31 -1.19 -6.70 30.62
C ASP A 31 -2.67 -6.31 30.49
N MET A 32 -3.04 -5.10 30.95
CA MET A 32 -4.40 -4.56 30.87
C MET A 32 -4.55 -3.46 29.82
N CYS A 33 -3.45 -3.03 29.17
CA CYS A 33 -3.40 -1.88 28.26
C CYS A 33 -3.33 -2.26 26.77
N GLY A 34 -3.66 -3.50 26.40
CA GLY A 34 -3.74 -3.92 25.01
C GLY A 34 -5.02 -3.48 24.31
N SER A 35 -4.95 -3.31 22.99
CA SER A 35 -6.11 -3.06 22.15
C SER A 35 -7.03 -4.28 22.10
N THR A 36 -8.24 -4.04 21.63
CA THR A 36 -9.30 -5.03 21.56
C THR A 36 -9.96 -5.04 20.19
N VAL A 37 -10.54 -6.19 19.84
CA VAL A 37 -11.39 -6.35 18.66
C VAL A 37 -12.59 -7.23 19.03
N LEU A 38 -13.75 -6.91 18.49
CA LEU A 38 -14.90 -7.81 18.54
C LEU A 38 -14.90 -8.69 17.29
N ILE A 39 -14.67 -9.98 17.48
CA ILE A 39 -14.85 -10.98 16.45
C ILE A 39 -16.31 -11.42 16.46
N GLU A 40 -17.01 -11.11 15.38
CA GLU A 40 -18.44 -11.40 15.23
C GLU A 40 -18.64 -12.67 14.40
N PRO A 41 -19.32 -13.68 14.96
CA PRO A 41 -19.64 -14.91 14.26
C PRO A 41 -20.99 -14.81 13.53
N LYS A 42 -21.04 -15.30 12.31
CA LYS A 42 -22.26 -15.62 11.58
C LYS A 42 -22.45 -17.14 11.56
N ILE A 43 -23.58 -17.60 12.09
CA ILE A 43 -23.97 -19.01 12.07
C ILE A 43 -24.90 -19.24 10.87
N ILE A 44 -24.61 -20.26 10.08
CA ILE A 44 -25.49 -20.73 9.00
C ILE A 44 -26.14 -22.03 9.48
N GLY A 45 -27.43 -21.96 9.77
CA GLY A 45 -28.22 -23.02 10.39
C GLY A 45 -29.22 -22.47 11.41
N GLU A 46 -30.15 -23.30 11.87
CA GLU A 46 -31.19 -22.90 12.84
C GLU A 46 -31.02 -23.54 14.22
N ASN A 47 -30.08 -24.49 14.38
CA ASN A 47 -29.98 -25.28 15.61
C ASN A 47 -29.16 -24.61 16.71
N TYR A 48 -28.37 -23.58 16.39
CA TYR A 48 -27.51 -22.88 17.33
C TYR A 48 -27.63 -21.37 17.20
N THR A 49 -27.35 -20.69 18.29
CA THR A 49 -27.29 -19.24 18.40
C THR A 49 -25.88 -18.82 18.82
N THR A 50 -25.60 -17.52 18.79
CA THR A 50 -24.30 -16.97 19.23
C THR A 50 -23.98 -17.28 20.70
N ASN A 51 -24.99 -17.58 21.52
CA ASN A 51 -24.82 -18.01 22.92
C ASN A 51 -24.27 -19.44 23.06
N ASP A 52 -24.36 -20.26 22.02
CA ASP A 52 -23.89 -21.65 22.01
C ASP A 52 -22.41 -21.76 21.62
N ILE A 53 -21.78 -20.64 21.23
CA ILE A 53 -20.40 -20.61 20.77
C ILE A 53 -19.45 -20.74 21.96
N LYS A 54 -18.55 -21.72 21.85
CA LYS A 54 -17.36 -21.81 22.70
C LYS A 54 -16.19 -21.10 22.03
N TRP A 55 -15.65 -20.11 22.74
CA TRP A 55 -14.46 -19.36 22.36
C TRP A 55 -13.21 -19.93 23.03
N GLU A 56 -12.11 -20.02 22.30
CA GLU A 56 -10.79 -20.42 22.80
C GLU A 56 -9.68 -19.58 22.15
N VAL A 57 -8.59 -19.34 22.89
CA VAL A 57 -7.33 -18.77 22.36
C VAL A 57 -6.24 -19.84 22.51
N PHE A 58 -5.44 -20.07 21.47
CA PHE A 58 -4.42 -21.13 21.50
C PHE A 58 -3.20 -20.76 22.37
N ASP A 59 -2.89 -19.47 22.51
CA ASP A 59 -1.86 -18.95 23.42
C ASP A 59 -2.45 -17.81 24.27
N GLU A 60 -2.93 -18.17 25.46
CA GLU A 60 -3.51 -17.22 26.44
C GLU A 60 -2.49 -16.24 27.03
N SER A 61 -1.19 -16.43 26.78
CA SER A 61 -0.19 -15.43 27.14
C SER A 61 -0.29 -14.21 26.21
N VAL A 62 -0.58 -14.43 24.93
CA VAL A 62 -0.63 -13.42 23.86
C VAL A 62 -1.94 -12.62 23.88
N ALA A 63 -3.07 -13.31 23.99
CA ALA A 63 -4.39 -12.67 23.99
C ALA A 63 -5.39 -13.44 24.88
N GLU A 64 -6.47 -12.78 25.25
CA GLU A 64 -7.64 -13.42 25.88
C GLU A 64 -8.90 -13.16 25.06
N VAL A 65 -9.90 -14.03 25.19
CA VAL A 65 -11.20 -13.89 24.51
C VAL A 65 -12.35 -14.07 25.48
N LYS A 66 -13.35 -13.19 25.39
CA LYS A 66 -14.61 -13.33 26.12
C LYS A 66 -15.78 -12.95 25.23
N ASN A 67 -16.60 -13.94 24.86
CA ASN A 67 -17.76 -13.76 23.98
C ASN A 67 -17.41 -13.02 22.68
N GLY A 68 -16.31 -13.42 22.02
CA GLY A 68 -15.82 -12.79 20.79
C GLY A 68 -15.00 -11.51 20.99
N LEU A 69 -15.07 -10.85 22.15
CA LEU A 69 -14.19 -9.73 22.46
C LEU A 69 -12.78 -10.24 22.78
N VAL A 70 -11.84 -10.00 21.88
CA VAL A 70 -10.42 -10.36 22.02
C VAL A 70 -9.65 -9.16 22.55
N ARG A 71 -8.74 -9.39 23.50
CA ARG A 71 -7.84 -8.36 24.05
C ARG A 71 -6.39 -8.83 23.95
N ALA A 72 -5.51 -7.94 23.49
CA ALA A 72 -4.08 -8.16 23.52
C ALA A 72 -3.52 -8.12 24.95
N LYS A 73 -2.61 -9.06 25.27
CA LYS A 73 -1.91 -9.13 26.56
C LYS A 73 -0.40 -8.95 26.39
N THR A 74 0.18 -9.67 25.43
CA THR A 74 1.59 -9.49 25.05
C THR A 74 1.81 -9.75 23.56
N THR A 75 2.91 -9.20 23.06
CA THR A 75 3.42 -9.37 21.70
C THR A 75 3.65 -10.84 21.37
N GLY A 76 3.20 -11.23 20.18
CA GLY A 76 3.23 -12.61 19.70
C GLY A 76 2.12 -12.89 18.71
N PHE A 77 1.98 -14.16 18.35
CA PHE A 77 1.01 -14.64 17.37
C PHE A 77 0.17 -15.73 18.01
N THR A 78 -1.14 -15.69 17.80
CA THR A 78 -2.05 -16.70 18.34
C THR A 78 -3.30 -16.83 17.49
N THR A 79 -4.06 -17.91 17.69
CA THR A 79 -5.30 -18.16 16.97
C THR A 79 -6.47 -18.08 17.95
N VAL A 80 -7.51 -17.33 17.58
CA VAL A 80 -8.79 -17.32 18.27
C VAL A 80 -9.75 -18.21 17.50
N ARG A 81 -10.39 -19.15 18.19
CA ARG A 81 -11.30 -20.12 17.58
C ARG A 81 -12.69 -20.05 18.20
N ALA A 82 -13.70 -19.96 17.34
CA ALA A 82 -15.10 -20.09 17.69
C ALA A 82 -15.60 -21.46 17.25
N SER A 83 -16.25 -22.21 18.15
CA SER A 83 -16.76 -23.55 17.86
C SER A 83 -18.20 -23.75 18.34
N LEU A 84 -18.99 -24.46 17.55
CA LEU A 84 -20.35 -24.88 17.88
C LEU A 84 -20.36 -26.30 18.46
N PRO A 85 -21.39 -26.68 19.24
CA PRO A 85 -21.55 -28.06 19.74
C PRO A 85 -21.63 -29.13 18.64
N SER A 86 -21.97 -28.76 17.40
CA SER A 86 -21.93 -29.63 16.23
C SER A 86 -20.51 -30.03 15.79
N GLY A 87 -19.49 -29.28 16.22
CA GLY A 87 -18.10 -29.42 15.77
C GLY A 87 -17.68 -28.43 14.67
N ALA A 88 -18.63 -27.66 14.10
CA ALA A 88 -18.30 -26.57 13.17
C ALA A 88 -17.45 -25.51 13.89
N ALA A 89 -16.39 -25.03 13.24
CA ALA A 89 -15.48 -24.04 13.82
C ALA A 89 -14.87 -23.12 12.77
N ALA A 90 -14.55 -21.90 13.19
CA ALA A 90 -13.80 -20.92 12.41
C ALA A 90 -12.73 -20.26 13.28
N CYS A 91 -11.66 -19.82 12.64
CA CYS A 91 -10.48 -19.26 13.29
C CYS A 91 -10.19 -17.85 12.77
N CYS A 92 -9.64 -17.03 13.65
CA CYS A 92 -9.04 -15.75 13.32
C CYS A 92 -7.60 -15.74 13.83
N GLU A 93 -6.63 -15.51 12.95
CA GLU A 93 -5.22 -15.38 13.34
C GLU A 93 -4.94 -13.97 13.85
N ILE A 94 -4.39 -13.88 15.06
CA ILE A 94 -4.10 -12.64 15.77
C ILE A 94 -2.60 -12.37 15.80
N ALA A 95 -2.21 -11.19 15.34
CA ALA A 95 -0.86 -10.67 15.50
C ALA A 95 -0.86 -9.51 16.50
N VAL A 96 -0.21 -9.68 17.66
CA VAL A 96 -0.03 -8.61 18.65
C VAL A 96 1.36 -8.01 18.48
N ILE A 97 1.45 -6.71 18.21
CA ILE A 97 2.71 -5.96 18.10
C ILE A 97 2.90 -4.94 19.23
N ASP A 98 4.16 -4.55 19.48
CA ASP A 98 4.50 -3.52 20.47
C ASP A 98 4.18 -2.11 19.95
N ASN A 99 3.67 -1.23 20.83
CA ASN A 99 3.74 0.21 20.62
C ASN A 99 5.17 0.75 20.92
N ILE A 100 5.48 1.97 20.49
CA ILE A 100 6.74 2.70 20.65
C ILE A 100 7.34 2.69 22.07
N THR A 101 6.50 2.78 23.11
CA THR A 101 6.92 2.85 24.53
C THR A 101 7.38 1.53 25.13
N ARG A 102 7.32 0.46 24.35
CA ARG A 102 7.60 -0.90 24.79
C ARG A 102 8.54 -1.58 23.79
N THR A 103 9.33 -2.51 24.30
CA THR A 103 10.01 -3.54 23.53
C THR A 103 9.96 -4.80 24.38
N THR A 104 9.30 -5.84 23.89
CA THR A 104 9.22 -7.11 24.60
C THR A 104 10.11 -8.18 24.00
N THR A 105 10.49 -9.10 24.88
CA THR A 105 11.09 -10.37 24.50
C THR A 105 10.04 -11.22 23.78
N LEU A 106 10.07 -11.26 22.45
CA LEU A 106 9.26 -12.15 21.64
C LEU A 106 9.54 -13.62 21.99
N TRP A 107 10.81 -13.99 22.09
CA TRP A 107 11.23 -15.29 22.62
C TRP A 107 12.62 -15.22 23.26
N LEU A 108 12.94 -16.27 23.99
CA LEU A 108 14.19 -16.40 24.73
C LEU A 108 14.85 -17.74 24.39
N GLU A 109 16.18 -17.74 24.26
CA GLU A 109 16.97 -18.96 24.08
C GLU A 109 18.13 -19.03 25.07
N LEU A 110 18.54 -20.25 25.41
CA LEU A 110 19.75 -20.51 26.18
C LEU A 110 20.91 -20.91 25.26
N SER A 111 22.14 -20.62 25.67
CA SER A 111 23.36 -21.03 24.96
C SER A 111 23.50 -22.55 24.77
N THR A 112 22.72 -23.33 25.52
CA THR A 112 22.51 -24.77 25.33
C THR A 112 21.21 -25.20 26.00
N ASP A 113 20.57 -26.25 25.49
CA ASP A 113 19.38 -26.89 26.08
C ASP A 113 19.71 -28.13 26.93
N GLN A 114 20.98 -28.54 26.95
CA GLN A 114 21.46 -29.64 27.80
C GLN A 114 22.96 -29.51 28.14
N MET A 115 23.35 -30.01 29.31
CA MET A 115 24.74 -30.18 29.73
C MET A 115 24.93 -31.44 30.58
N ILE A 116 26.10 -32.07 30.48
CA ILE A 116 26.58 -33.13 31.36
C ILE A 116 27.79 -32.58 32.13
N LEU A 117 27.70 -32.51 33.45
CA LEU A 117 28.75 -31.95 34.33
C LEU A 117 29.23 -32.99 35.33
N GLU A 118 30.48 -32.91 35.76
CA GLU A 118 30.97 -33.71 36.89
C GLU A 118 30.64 -33.02 38.23
N SER A 119 30.43 -33.79 39.30
CA SER A 119 30.26 -33.19 40.64
C SER A 119 31.46 -32.30 41.00
N GLY A 120 31.17 -31.05 41.38
CA GLY A 120 32.13 -29.98 41.65
C GLY A 120 32.54 -29.15 40.42
N GLU A 121 32.08 -29.48 39.22
CA GLU A 121 32.36 -28.72 38.00
C GLU A 121 31.48 -27.47 37.88
N CYS A 122 32.05 -26.42 37.28
CA CYS A 122 31.34 -25.17 36.99
C CYS A 122 31.24 -24.94 35.48
N ALA A 123 30.11 -24.39 35.04
CA ALA A 123 29.86 -24.00 33.65
C ALA A 123 29.07 -22.68 33.59
N ASP A 124 29.11 -21.99 32.46
CA ASP A 124 28.31 -20.77 32.25
C ASP A 124 27.20 -21.05 31.24
N ILE A 125 25.98 -20.63 31.56
CA ILE A 125 24.85 -20.62 30.64
C ILE A 125 24.41 -19.17 30.37
N LEU A 126 24.25 -18.81 29.10
CA LEU A 126 23.75 -17.47 28.70
C LEU A 126 22.30 -17.56 28.27
N ALA A 127 21.55 -16.49 28.53
CA ALA A 127 20.23 -16.27 27.97
C ALA A 127 20.28 -15.16 26.92
N PHE A 128 19.64 -15.41 25.78
CA PHE A 128 19.47 -14.46 24.69
C PHE A 128 18.00 -14.10 24.57
N LEU A 129 17.68 -12.80 24.62
CA LEU A 129 16.33 -12.27 24.48
C LEU A 129 16.20 -11.68 23.07
N TYR A 130 15.12 -12.01 22.38
CA TYR A 130 14.88 -11.58 21.00
C TYR A 130 13.57 -10.81 20.86
N PRO A 131 13.51 -9.73 20.03
CA PRO A 131 14.67 -9.10 19.39
C PRO A 131 15.63 -8.54 20.46
N GLU A 132 16.92 -8.42 20.10
CA GLU A 132 17.85 -7.71 20.97
C GLU A 132 17.38 -6.26 21.14
N ASP A 133 17.64 -5.64 22.28
CA ASP A 133 17.47 -4.20 22.45
C ASP A 133 18.53 -3.46 21.61
N VAL A 134 18.27 -3.34 20.31
CA VAL A 134 19.14 -2.64 19.35
C VAL A 134 19.31 -1.17 19.75
N LEU A 135 18.31 -0.60 20.43
CA LEU A 135 18.28 0.81 20.81
C LEU A 135 19.08 1.09 22.07
N LYS A 136 19.21 0.12 22.98
CA LYS A 136 19.85 0.27 24.31
C LYS A 136 19.35 1.51 25.06
N ASN A 137 18.11 1.90 24.80
CA ASN A 137 17.49 3.14 25.31
C ASN A 137 16.63 2.90 26.55
N GLY A 138 16.62 1.66 27.07
CA GLY A 138 15.86 1.27 28.25
C GLY A 138 14.40 0.89 27.97
N ALA A 139 13.97 0.82 26.69
CA ALA A 139 12.62 0.39 26.30
C ALA A 139 12.35 -1.10 26.52
N MET A 140 13.41 -1.91 26.68
CA MET A 140 13.36 -3.35 26.94
C MET A 140 13.92 -3.66 28.33
N ASN A 141 13.18 -4.41 29.16
CA ASN A 141 13.76 -5.02 30.36
C ASN A 141 14.57 -6.26 29.95
N ARG A 142 15.89 -6.20 30.15
CA ARG A 142 16.85 -7.24 29.72
C ARG A 142 17.20 -8.24 30.81
N ASN A 143 16.62 -8.08 32.00
CA ASN A 143 16.93 -8.96 33.12
C ASN A 143 16.28 -10.33 32.91
N VAL A 144 16.94 -11.35 33.43
CA VAL A 144 16.44 -12.72 33.47
C VAL A 144 16.66 -13.33 34.85
N LEU A 145 15.77 -14.25 35.22
CA LEU A 145 15.84 -15.00 36.46
C LEU A 145 16.16 -16.46 36.17
N PHE A 146 17.25 -16.96 36.74
CA PHE A 146 17.61 -18.37 36.68
C PHE A 146 17.13 -19.14 37.92
N GLU A 147 16.58 -20.33 37.71
CA GLU A 147 16.15 -21.24 38.77
C GLU A 147 16.55 -22.68 38.45
N SER A 148 16.97 -23.43 39.47
CA SER A 148 17.20 -24.87 39.38
C SER A 148 16.04 -25.64 39.98
N SER A 149 15.55 -26.66 39.26
CA SER A 149 14.52 -27.58 39.76
C SER A 149 15.01 -28.48 40.90
N ASP A 150 16.34 -28.70 41.02
CA ASP A 150 16.96 -29.39 42.14
C ASP A 150 18.35 -28.80 42.44
N ARG A 151 18.39 -27.91 43.44
CA ARG A 151 19.63 -27.26 43.90
C ARG A 151 20.62 -28.24 44.53
N ALA A 152 20.17 -29.41 44.99
CA ALA A 152 21.09 -30.43 45.52
C ALA A 152 21.87 -31.12 44.39
N VAL A 153 21.34 -31.12 43.16
CA VAL A 153 22.01 -31.66 41.98
C VAL A 153 22.82 -30.58 41.26
N ALA A 154 22.22 -29.43 40.95
CA ALA A 154 22.92 -28.31 40.30
C ALA A 154 22.41 -26.96 40.80
N GLU A 155 23.33 -26.07 41.18
CA GLU A 155 23.02 -24.69 41.57
C GLU A 155 23.28 -23.73 40.41
N VAL A 156 22.51 -22.64 40.32
CA VAL A 156 22.68 -21.58 39.33
C VAL A 156 22.68 -20.22 40.02
N GLU A 157 23.69 -19.41 39.74
CA GLU A 157 23.78 -18.02 40.17
C GLU A 157 22.95 -17.12 39.24
N ARG A 158 22.61 -15.90 39.70
CA ARG A 158 21.91 -14.90 38.87
C ARG A 158 22.64 -14.53 37.58
N SER A 159 23.95 -14.70 37.54
CA SER A 159 24.81 -14.45 36.38
C SER A 159 24.70 -15.53 35.28
N GLY A 160 23.99 -16.63 35.54
CA GLY A 160 24.00 -17.82 34.68
C GLY A 160 25.18 -18.77 34.95
N LYS A 161 25.93 -18.56 36.04
CA LYS A 161 27.00 -19.48 36.43
C LYS A 161 26.45 -20.69 37.18
N LEU A 162 26.77 -21.89 36.69
CA LEU A 162 26.33 -23.18 37.21
C LEU A 162 27.40 -23.85 38.07
N ILE A 163 26.97 -24.53 39.13
CA ILE A 163 27.81 -25.39 39.97
C ILE A 163 27.12 -26.75 40.11
N ALA A 164 27.74 -27.80 39.58
CA ALA A 164 27.27 -29.17 39.74
C ALA A 164 27.58 -29.66 41.16
N ALA A 165 26.55 -30.02 41.92
CA ALA A 165 26.68 -30.38 43.32
C ALA A 165 26.78 -31.90 43.50
N SER A 166 25.76 -32.67 43.10
CA SER A 166 25.72 -34.12 43.29
C SER A 166 25.11 -34.85 42.09
N GLU A 167 25.43 -36.14 41.96
CA GLU A 167 24.94 -36.98 40.85
C GLU A 167 23.42 -36.98 40.76
N GLY A 168 22.90 -36.77 39.56
CA GLY A 168 21.46 -36.68 39.32
C GLY A 168 21.14 -35.87 38.08
N THR A 169 19.88 -35.49 37.93
CA THR A 169 19.41 -34.61 36.85
C THR A 169 18.66 -33.44 37.43
N ALA A 170 18.95 -32.24 36.95
CA ALA A 170 18.23 -31.01 37.28
C ALA A 170 17.88 -30.25 36.00
N GLU A 171 16.88 -29.39 36.07
CA GLU A 171 16.53 -28.45 35.00
C GLU A 171 16.86 -27.03 35.47
N ILE A 172 17.60 -26.29 34.64
CA ILE A 172 17.85 -24.87 34.83
C ILE A 172 16.86 -24.13 33.95
N ARG A 173 15.88 -23.49 34.59
CA ARG A 173 14.90 -22.62 33.95
C ARG A 173 15.42 -21.19 33.97
N VAL A 174 15.25 -20.47 32.87
CA VAL A 174 15.43 -19.02 32.81
C VAL A 174 14.11 -18.37 32.43
N VAL A 175 13.79 -17.23 33.04
CA VAL A 175 12.56 -16.47 32.80
C VAL A 175 12.91 -15.01 32.57
N SER A 176 12.37 -14.39 31.52
CA SER A 176 12.54 -12.94 31.27
C SER A 176 11.74 -12.13 32.29
N GLU A 177 12.35 -11.09 32.87
CA GLU A 177 11.68 -10.25 33.88
C GLU A 177 10.66 -9.28 33.28
N ASP A 178 10.56 -9.18 31.95
CA ASP A 178 9.49 -8.45 31.29
C ASP A 178 8.18 -9.26 31.36
N ILE A 179 7.88 -10.09 30.37
CA ILE A 179 6.61 -10.81 30.18
C ILE A 179 6.67 -12.25 30.68
N GLY A 180 7.79 -12.69 31.25
CA GLY A 180 7.95 -14.05 31.73
C GLY A 180 8.18 -15.11 30.64
N ARG A 181 8.82 -14.75 29.50
CA ARG A 181 9.23 -15.77 28.51
C ARG A 181 10.27 -16.69 29.13
N GLU A 182 10.15 -17.99 28.89
CA GLU A 182 11.01 -18.98 29.51
C GLU A 182 11.78 -19.86 28.52
N ALA A 183 12.94 -20.35 28.97
CA ALA A 183 13.68 -21.43 28.33
C ALA A 183 14.28 -22.35 29.39
N VAL A 184 14.59 -23.60 29.01
CA VAL A 184 15.06 -24.63 29.93
C VAL A 184 16.31 -25.32 29.38
N CYS A 185 17.27 -25.59 30.27
CA CYS A 185 18.43 -26.43 30.02
C CYS A 185 18.47 -27.62 30.98
N LYS A 186 18.61 -28.84 30.43
CA LYS A 186 18.69 -30.09 31.22
C LYS A 186 20.13 -30.37 31.64
N ILE A 187 20.38 -30.44 32.94
CA ILE A 187 21.69 -30.73 33.52
C ILE A 187 21.72 -32.15 34.03
N GLN A 188 22.67 -32.95 33.57
CA GLN A 188 23.00 -34.26 34.12
C GLN A 188 24.33 -34.19 34.85
N VAL A 189 24.33 -34.46 36.15
CA VAL A 189 25.54 -34.53 36.96
C VAL A 189 25.99 -35.97 37.12
N ILE A 190 27.25 -36.25 36.79
CA ILE A 190 27.84 -37.59 36.83
C ILE A 190 29.00 -37.66 37.82
N SER A 191 29.34 -38.89 38.24
CA SER A 191 30.50 -39.17 39.09
C SER A 191 31.78 -38.72 38.39
N ARG A 192 32.72 -38.13 39.14
CA ARG A 192 34.03 -37.72 38.62
C ARG A 192 34.82 -38.94 38.14
N ALA A 193 34.82 -39.20 36.83
CA ALA A 193 35.60 -40.26 36.21
C ALA A 193 36.91 -39.70 35.67
N ASN A 194 37.95 -40.54 35.50
CA ASN A 194 39.21 -40.18 34.85
C ASN A 194 39.04 -39.96 33.32
N THR A 195 38.07 -39.14 32.92
CA THR A 195 37.82 -38.76 31.53
C THR A 195 38.66 -37.55 31.15
N GLU A 196 39.42 -37.62 30.07
CA GLU A 196 40.15 -36.46 29.54
C GLU A 196 39.14 -35.36 29.18
N TYR A 197 39.19 -34.23 29.90
CA TYR A 197 38.39 -33.04 29.58
C TYR A 197 38.63 -32.59 28.15
N CYS A 198 37.57 -32.11 27.52
CA CYS A 198 37.66 -31.55 26.19
C CYS A 198 37.90 -30.04 26.20
N ASP A 199 39.13 -29.65 25.91
CA ASP A 199 39.44 -28.32 25.42
C ASP A 199 38.99 -28.19 23.94
N ILE A 200 38.13 -27.21 23.67
CA ILE A 200 37.85 -26.76 22.30
C ILE A 200 39.11 -26.04 21.82
N ARG A 201 39.93 -26.73 21.01
CA ARG A 201 41.23 -26.19 20.57
C ARG A 201 41.07 -25.12 19.51
N GLU A 202 40.11 -25.31 18.60
CA GLU A 202 39.90 -24.41 17.48
C GLU A 202 38.51 -24.65 16.85
N ILE A 203 37.88 -23.56 16.40
CA ILE A 203 36.70 -23.60 15.52
C ILE A 203 37.15 -23.02 14.18
N VAL A 204 36.91 -23.74 13.10
CA VAL A 204 37.31 -23.35 11.74
C VAL A 204 36.08 -23.27 10.84
N LEU A 205 36.01 -22.20 10.04
CA LEU A 205 35.03 -22.07 8.98
C LEU A 205 35.54 -22.84 7.76
N ASN A 206 34.94 -23.98 7.44
CA ASN A 206 35.53 -24.91 6.47
C ASN A 206 35.08 -24.64 5.04
N GLU A 207 33.86 -24.15 4.84
CA GLU A 207 33.31 -23.90 3.50
C GLU A 207 32.25 -22.80 3.54
N VAL A 208 32.39 -21.76 2.71
CA VAL A 208 31.34 -20.79 2.37
C VAL A 208 30.70 -21.24 1.07
N ARG A 209 29.38 -21.42 1.06
CA ARG A 209 28.62 -21.91 -0.09
C ARG A 209 27.50 -20.94 -0.45
N TRP A 210 27.43 -20.62 -1.73
CA TRP A 210 26.27 -20.04 -2.41
C TRP A 210 25.49 -21.14 -3.14
N PRO A 211 24.16 -21.02 -3.28
CA PRO A 211 23.37 -22.02 -3.98
C PRO A 211 23.79 -22.29 -5.43
N ASN A 212 24.42 -21.34 -6.16
CA ASN A 212 24.64 -21.48 -7.62
C ASN A 212 25.96 -20.92 -8.24
N ARG A 213 26.99 -20.48 -7.48
CA ARG A 213 28.35 -20.19 -8.02
C ARG A 213 29.38 -20.12 -6.87
N LYS A 214 30.66 -20.43 -7.12
CA LYS A 214 31.78 -20.02 -6.25
C LYS A 214 32.15 -18.57 -6.62
N LEU A 215 31.79 -17.60 -5.80
CA LEU A 215 32.40 -16.26 -5.83
C LEU A 215 33.62 -16.23 -4.89
N PRO A 216 34.60 -15.34 -5.13
CA PRO A 216 35.86 -15.36 -4.42
C PRO A 216 35.68 -15.07 -2.93
N CYS A 217 36.39 -15.88 -2.15
CA CYS A 217 36.74 -15.73 -0.74
C CYS A 217 36.81 -14.25 -0.30
N CYS A 218 36.04 -13.89 0.72
CA CYS A 218 36.33 -12.73 1.56
C CYS A 218 37.71 -12.93 2.18
N ASP A 219 38.62 -11.97 1.98
CA ASP A 219 40.03 -12.03 2.41
C ASP A 219 40.23 -11.96 3.94
N SER A 220 39.16 -12.06 4.74
CA SER A 220 39.23 -12.03 6.20
C SER A 220 38.42 -13.18 6.81
N SER A 221 38.97 -13.85 7.82
CA SER A 221 38.51 -15.16 8.30
C SER A 221 37.17 -15.20 9.06
N HIS A 222 36.38 -14.13 9.05
CA HIS A 222 35.17 -13.97 9.89
C HIS A 222 34.07 -13.10 9.25
N GLU A 223 33.98 -13.05 7.92
CA GLU A 223 32.95 -12.28 7.19
C GLU A 223 32.05 -13.20 6.36
N LEU A 224 30.75 -12.91 6.34
CA LEU A 224 29.79 -13.49 5.39
C LEU A 224 29.06 -12.38 4.64
N THR A 225 28.50 -12.70 3.49
CA THR A 225 27.54 -11.83 2.80
C THR A 225 26.13 -12.31 3.12
N VAL A 226 25.13 -11.44 3.17
CA VAL A 226 23.73 -11.86 3.29
C VAL A 226 23.38 -12.95 2.25
N GLY A 227 22.61 -13.96 2.63
CA GLY A 227 22.27 -15.10 1.78
C GLY A 227 23.36 -16.17 1.63
N CYS A 228 24.58 -15.94 2.14
CA CYS A 228 25.60 -16.97 2.23
C CYS A 228 25.24 -18.01 3.29
N SER A 229 25.76 -19.22 3.09
CA SER A 229 25.88 -20.19 4.18
C SER A 229 27.32 -20.61 4.37
N ALA A 230 27.69 -20.98 5.59
CA ALA A 230 28.98 -21.56 5.86
C ALA A 230 28.89 -22.66 6.91
N CYS A 231 29.77 -23.65 6.83
CA CYS A 231 29.85 -24.71 7.83
C CYS A 231 31.01 -24.44 8.78
N MET A 232 30.69 -24.34 10.07
CA MET A 232 31.65 -24.28 11.15
C MET A 232 31.98 -25.69 11.63
N GLY A 233 33.26 -26.02 11.70
CA GLY A 233 33.76 -27.28 12.26
C GLY A 233 34.48 -27.04 13.58
N ILE A 234 34.41 -28.03 14.48
CA ILE A 234 35.05 -27.97 15.79
C ILE A 234 36.10 -29.07 15.89
N ARG A 235 37.28 -28.73 16.40
CA ARG A 235 38.30 -29.70 16.81
C ARG A 235 38.38 -29.79 18.33
N THR A 236 38.04 -30.97 18.85
CA THR A 236 37.95 -31.30 20.27
C THR A 236 39.04 -32.29 20.68
N LYS A 237 39.44 -32.30 21.96
CA LYS A 237 40.31 -33.35 22.54
C LYS A 237 39.49 -34.17 23.54
N GLY A 238 39.13 -35.41 23.22
CA GLY A 238 38.30 -36.25 24.10
C GLY A 238 36.82 -36.23 23.72
N ASP A 239 35.99 -36.91 24.52
CA ASP A 239 34.54 -37.02 24.28
C ASP A 239 33.79 -35.80 24.82
N VAL A 240 33.05 -35.12 23.94
CA VAL A 240 32.23 -33.94 24.29
C VAL A 240 30.75 -34.26 24.44
N GLY A 241 30.32 -35.49 24.16
CA GLY A 241 28.90 -35.89 24.09
C GLY A 241 28.09 -35.25 22.95
N GLY A 242 28.54 -34.09 22.43
CA GLY A 242 27.92 -33.33 21.35
C GLY A 242 28.27 -31.84 21.48
N VAL A 243 27.84 -31.04 20.50
CA VAL A 243 27.95 -29.58 20.54
C VAL A 243 26.61 -28.97 20.18
N ILE A 244 26.18 -27.99 20.96
CA ILE A 244 25.00 -27.19 20.69
C ILE A 244 25.42 -25.83 20.16
N TRP A 245 24.82 -25.45 19.03
CA TRP A 245 25.07 -24.21 18.33
C TRP A 245 23.95 -23.21 18.57
N ARG A 246 24.31 -21.95 18.79
CA ARG A 246 23.36 -20.83 18.96
C ARG A 246 23.91 -19.56 18.32
N SER A 247 23.03 -18.66 17.93
CA SER A 247 23.39 -17.32 17.42
C SER A 247 22.97 -16.26 18.42
N SER A 248 23.81 -15.24 18.65
CA SER A 248 23.41 -14.09 19.46
C SER A 248 22.25 -13.32 18.84
N ASN A 249 22.12 -13.37 17.51
CA ASN A 249 21.06 -12.70 16.76
C ASN A 249 20.73 -13.51 15.48
N PRO A 250 19.71 -14.38 15.54
CA PRO A 250 19.31 -15.23 14.42
C PRO A 250 18.68 -14.43 13.27
N TYR A 251 18.34 -13.15 13.46
CA TYR A 251 17.95 -12.25 12.37
C TYR A 251 19.15 -11.84 11.51
N ILE A 252 20.36 -11.75 12.07
CA ILE A 252 21.58 -11.45 11.31
C ILE A 252 22.16 -12.73 10.70
N ALA A 253 22.33 -13.79 11.51
CA ALA A 253 22.69 -15.11 11.02
C ALA A 253 22.17 -16.21 11.94
N SER A 254 21.53 -17.23 11.38
CA SER A 254 21.09 -18.42 12.10
C SER A 254 22.16 -19.53 12.03
N VAL A 255 22.13 -20.49 12.96
CA VAL A 255 23.00 -21.67 12.95
C VAL A 255 22.21 -22.93 13.30
N ASN A 256 22.39 -24.01 12.55
CA ASN A 256 21.71 -25.28 12.82
C ASN A 256 22.51 -26.21 13.73
N GLU A 257 21.93 -27.35 14.10
CA GLU A 257 22.53 -28.38 14.96
C GLU A 257 23.85 -28.98 14.45
N HIS A 258 24.17 -28.80 13.16
CA HIS A 258 25.41 -29.27 12.55
C HIS A 258 26.46 -28.16 12.36
N GLY A 259 26.23 -26.96 12.89
CA GLY A 259 27.13 -25.82 12.75
C GLY A 259 27.07 -25.15 11.37
N LYS A 260 26.01 -25.39 10.59
CA LYS A 260 25.75 -24.64 9.35
C LYS A 260 25.14 -23.29 9.71
N VAL A 261 25.88 -22.23 9.48
CA VAL A 261 25.47 -20.84 9.62
C VAL A 261 24.85 -20.36 8.32
N ILE A 262 23.74 -19.63 8.39
CA ILE A 262 23.08 -18.97 7.25
C ILE A 262 22.89 -17.50 7.62
N SER A 263 23.49 -16.59 6.86
CA SER A 263 23.37 -15.14 7.06
C SER A 263 22.14 -14.59 6.36
N HIS A 264 21.41 -13.70 7.04
CA HIS A 264 20.10 -13.23 6.58
C HIS A 264 19.98 -11.71 6.47
N SER A 265 20.63 -10.94 7.36
CA SER A 265 20.70 -9.49 7.28
C SER A 265 22.10 -8.98 7.61
N ALA A 266 22.42 -7.76 7.18
CA ALA A 266 23.73 -7.17 7.40
C ALA A 266 23.90 -6.73 8.86
N GLY A 267 25.02 -7.06 9.48
CA GLY A 267 25.27 -6.72 10.88
C GLY A 267 26.37 -7.57 11.51
N GLU A 268 26.58 -7.36 12.81
CA GLU A 268 27.53 -8.14 13.61
C GLU A 268 26.75 -9.15 14.46
N VAL A 269 27.22 -10.39 14.49
CA VAL A 269 26.57 -11.48 15.25
C VAL A 269 27.62 -12.42 15.81
N THR A 270 27.36 -12.99 16.98
CA THR A 270 28.23 -14.00 17.59
C THR A 270 27.59 -15.38 17.50
N ILE A 271 28.30 -16.34 16.92
CA ILE A 271 27.91 -17.75 16.94
C ILE A 271 28.60 -18.44 18.12
N TYR A 272 27.81 -19.15 18.92
CA TYR A 272 28.25 -19.91 20.08
C TYR A 272 28.23 -21.41 19.78
N ALA A 273 29.29 -22.09 20.20
CA ALA A 273 29.37 -23.54 20.27
C ALA A 273 29.59 -23.96 21.73
N THR A 274 28.64 -24.73 22.28
CA THR A 274 28.68 -25.20 23.67
C THR A 274 28.76 -26.73 23.69
N THR A 275 29.79 -27.32 24.31
CA THR A 275 29.87 -28.78 24.45
C THR A 275 28.85 -29.29 25.46
N ILE A 276 28.24 -30.44 25.17
CA ILE A 276 27.31 -31.07 26.11
C ILE A 276 28.07 -31.46 27.37
N ARG A 277 29.18 -32.18 27.26
CA ARG A 277 30.02 -32.55 28.40
C ARG A 277 30.93 -31.38 28.81
N GLY A 278 30.89 -31.01 30.09
CA GLY A 278 31.68 -29.96 30.72
C GLY A 278 31.26 -28.52 30.39
N GLY A 279 30.20 -28.33 29.59
CA GLY A 279 29.61 -27.02 29.30
C GLY A 279 30.58 -25.98 28.73
N LYS A 280 31.65 -26.39 28.02
CA LYS A 280 32.67 -25.47 27.50
C LYS A 280 32.12 -24.73 26.29
N ARG A 281 32.22 -23.40 26.32
CA ARG A 281 31.71 -22.51 25.25
C ARG A 281 32.86 -21.87 24.47
N LYS A 282 32.66 -21.74 23.16
CA LYS A 282 33.50 -20.92 22.28
C LYS A 282 32.62 -19.94 21.50
N GLU A 283 33.11 -18.71 21.37
CA GLU A 283 32.42 -17.59 20.71
C GLU A 283 33.12 -17.27 19.40
N PHE A 284 32.34 -17.04 18.35
CA PHE A 284 32.81 -16.67 17.02
C PHE A 284 32.09 -15.41 16.56
N HIS A 285 32.82 -14.31 16.47
CA HIS A 285 32.27 -13.05 16.00
C HIS A 285 32.25 -13.07 14.47
N LEU A 286 31.08 -12.82 13.89
CA LEU A 286 30.81 -12.85 12.47
C LEU A 286 30.26 -11.49 12.03
N SER A 287 30.88 -10.90 11.00
CA SER A 287 30.35 -9.72 10.33
C SER A 287 29.64 -10.14 9.05
N VAL A 288 28.33 -9.89 8.98
CA VAL A 288 27.53 -10.10 7.77
C VAL A 288 27.45 -8.79 6.98
N LYS A 289 28.03 -8.78 5.78
CA LYS A 289 27.96 -7.68 4.83
C LYS A 289 26.67 -7.78 4.00
N PRO A 290 26.06 -6.67 3.59
CA PRO A 290 24.94 -6.70 2.66
C PRO A 290 25.35 -7.38 1.34
N VAL A 291 24.38 -7.98 0.64
CA VAL A 291 24.62 -8.44 -0.73
C VAL A 291 24.95 -7.24 -1.58
N GLU A 292 25.99 -7.34 -2.41
CA GLU A 292 26.17 -6.41 -3.51
C GLU A 292 25.01 -6.63 -4.50
N ILE A 293 23.96 -5.82 -4.37
CA ILE A 293 22.78 -5.88 -5.25
C ILE A 293 23.28 -5.62 -6.66
N ASN A 294 23.05 -6.56 -7.59
CA ASN A 294 23.32 -6.32 -9.01
C ASN A 294 22.03 -5.87 -9.66
N ALA A 295 22.14 -4.96 -10.63
CA ALA A 295 21.02 -4.65 -11.50
C ALA A 295 20.64 -5.90 -12.32
N ASP A 296 19.35 -6.22 -12.38
CA ASP A 296 18.81 -7.33 -13.17
C ASP A 296 18.30 -6.88 -14.55
N LYS A 297 17.89 -5.62 -14.65
CA LYS A 297 17.35 -5.02 -15.87
C LYS A 297 17.71 -3.55 -15.95
N ILE A 298 17.95 -3.06 -17.17
CA ILE A 298 17.99 -1.63 -17.45
C ILE A 298 16.63 -1.26 -18.04
N ILE A 299 15.97 -0.25 -17.49
CA ILE A 299 14.84 0.42 -18.10
C ILE A 299 15.35 1.70 -18.72
N LEU A 300 14.96 1.94 -19.97
CA LEU A 300 15.07 3.25 -20.58
C LEU A 300 13.70 3.93 -20.52
N SER A 301 13.65 5.20 -20.15
CA SER A 301 12.41 5.98 -20.12
C SER A 301 11.70 6.04 -21.48
N LYS A 302 12.45 5.76 -22.56
CA LYS A 302 11.95 5.70 -23.93
C LYS A 302 12.56 4.50 -24.64
N GLN A 303 11.72 3.66 -25.26
CA GLN A 303 12.18 2.54 -26.12
C GLN A 303 12.54 3.01 -27.54
N ALA A 304 11.99 4.14 -27.96
CA ALA A 304 12.39 4.84 -29.17
C ALA A 304 12.23 6.34 -28.96
N ILE A 305 13.17 7.11 -29.52
CA ILE A 305 13.08 8.55 -29.68
C ILE A 305 13.10 8.89 -31.15
N ARG A 306 12.45 9.99 -31.45
CA ARG A 306 12.15 10.44 -32.79
C ARG A 306 12.40 11.92 -32.86
N MET A 307 13.36 12.35 -33.67
CA MET A 307 13.97 13.68 -33.60
C MET A 307 14.22 14.32 -34.98
N SER A 308 14.00 15.63 -35.11
CA SER A 308 14.45 16.38 -36.30
C SER A 308 15.95 16.64 -36.29
N ALA A 309 16.61 16.72 -37.45
CA ALA A 309 18.02 17.11 -37.51
C ALA A 309 18.29 18.43 -36.76
N GLY A 310 19.22 18.41 -35.81
CA GLY A 310 19.52 19.52 -34.88
C GLY A 310 18.73 19.51 -33.56
N GLU A 311 17.67 18.71 -33.44
CA GLU A 311 16.92 18.54 -32.20
C GLU A 311 17.75 17.77 -31.16
N GLN A 312 17.49 18.01 -29.87
CA GLN A 312 18.01 17.22 -28.77
C GLN A 312 16.87 16.57 -27.99
N GLN A 313 17.05 15.31 -27.60
CA GLN A 313 16.14 14.63 -26.70
C GLN A 313 16.89 13.91 -25.61
N THR A 314 16.25 13.86 -24.47
CA THR A 314 16.72 13.16 -23.30
C THR A 314 16.10 11.77 -23.22
N VAL A 315 16.94 10.78 -22.91
CA VAL A 315 16.55 9.43 -22.47
C VAL A 315 17.16 9.19 -21.10
N TYR A 316 16.40 8.60 -20.19
CA TYR A 316 16.88 8.23 -18.86
C TYR A 316 17.11 6.72 -18.83
N GLY A 317 18.25 6.29 -18.32
CA GLY A 317 18.51 4.90 -17.96
C GLY A 317 18.36 4.72 -16.46
N LEU A 318 17.68 3.66 -16.04
CA LEU A 318 17.65 3.21 -14.66
C LEU A 318 17.87 1.71 -14.56
N ALA A 319 18.57 1.28 -13.53
CA ALA A 319 18.71 -0.11 -13.16
C ALA A 319 17.57 -0.55 -12.23
N LEU A 320 17.08 -1.76 -12.43
CA LEU A 320 16.16 -2.42 -11.51
C LEU A 320 16.88 -3.42 -10.61
N PRO A 321 16.48 -3.52 -9.32
CA PRO A 321 15.54 -2.64 -8.65
C PRO A 321 16.11 -1.22 -8.44
N ALA A 322 15.25 -0.21 -8.41
CA ALA A 322 15.65 1.21 -8.33
C ALA A 322 16.45 1.59 -7.06
N ALA A 323 16.51 0.71 -6.06
CA ALA A 323 17.36 0.85 -4.88
C ALA A 323 18.87 0.76 -5.21
N PHE A 324 19.24 0.41 -6.44
CA PHE A 324 20.62 0.37 -6.88
C PHE A 324 21.11 1.80 -7.20
N SER A 325 21.70 2.46 -6.20
CA SER A 325 22.36 3.76 -6.37
C SER A 325 23.54 3.63 -7.34
N SER A 326 23.41 4.25 -8.51
CA SER A 326 24.50 4.67 -9.41
C SER A 326 25.27 3.57 -10.18
N PRO A 327 24.62 2.74 -11.02
CA PRO A 327 25.34 2.21 -12.17
C PRO A 327 25.58 3.36 -13.14
N HIS A 328 26.84 3.73 -13.32
CA HIS A 328 27.21 4.43 -14.54
C HIS A 328 27.06 3.45 -15.70
N PHE A 329 26.09 3.70 -16.59
CA PHE A 329 25.90 2.87 -17.77
C PHE A 329 26.99 3.21 -18.78
N GLN A 330 27.44 2.19 -19.49
CA GLN A 330 28.15 2.38 -20.74
C GLN A 330 27.12 2.70 -21.82
N TRP A 331 27.06 3.97 -22.20
CA TRP A 331 26.24 4.43 -23.31
C TRP A 331 27.01 4.31 -24.62
N GLU A 332 26.39 3.64 -25.58
CA GLU A 332 26.91 3.48 -26.94
C GLU A 332 25.87 3.95 -27.94
N LEU A 333 26.32 4.65 -28.98
CA LEU A 333 25.48 5.02 -30.12
C LEU A 333 25.90 4.18 -31.33
N SER A 334 24.92 3.59 -32.02
CA SER A 334 25.17 2.69 -33.14
C SER A 334 25.77 3.37 -34.38
N ASP A 335 25.46 4.65 -34.60
CA ASP A 335 25.92 5.42 -35.75
C ASP A 335 26.02 6.91 -35.40
N SER A 336 27.26 7.40 -35.26
CA SER A 336 27.57 8.79 -34.94
C SER A 336 27.40 9.77 -36.12
N GLU A 337 27.16 9.27 -37.34
CA GLU A 337 26.80 10.13 -38.46
C GLU A 337 25.30 10.49 -38.44
N ILE A 338 24.48 9.64 -37.82
CA ILE A 338 23.02 9.80 -37.73
C ILE A 338 22.66 10.62 -36.49
N ALA A 339 23.20 10.29 -35.32
CA ALA A 339 22.98 11.03 -34.07
C ALA A 339 24.30 11.30 -33.33
N GLU A 340 24.26 12.03 -32.23
CA GLU A 340 25.41 12.26 -31.34
C GLU A 340 24.95 12.22 -29.89
N ILE A 341 25.72 11.62 -28.98
CA ILE A 341 25.51 11.77 -27.54
C ILE A 341 26.17 13.08 -27.12
N VAL A 342 25.36 14.08 -26.77
CA VAL A 342 25.82 15.43 -26.40
C VAL A 342 26.34 15.45 -24.96
N SER A 343 25.62 14.80 -24.07
CA SER A 343 25.99 14.75 -22.66
C SER A 343 25.40 13.52 -21.99
N ILE A 344 26.13 13.03 -21.00
CA ILE A 344 25.65 12.03 -20.03
C ILE A 344 25.84 12.68 -18.66
N LYS A 345 24.77 12.72 -17.87
CA LYS A 345 24.81 13.23 -16.50
C LYS A 345 23.87 12.39 -15.64
N GLU A 346 24.14 12.32 -14.35
CA GLU A 346 23.17 11.77 -13.41
C GLU A 346 21.94 12.70 -13.37
N ASN A 347 20.75 12.12 -13.49
CA ASN A 347 19.49 12.84 -13.44
C ASN A 347 19.06 13.06 -11.98
N GLU A 348 18.02 13.87 -11.79
CA GLU A 348 17.51 14.18 -10.46
C GLU A 348 16.92 12.96 -9.73
N PHE A 349 16.71 11.82 -10.39
CA PHE A 349 16.12 10.60 -9.82
C PHE A 349 17.16 9.48 -9.58
N GLY A 350 18.47 9.78 -9.67
CA GLY A 350 19.54 8.79 -9.47
C GLY A 350 19.78 7.81 -10.64
N GLY A 351 19.11 8.03 -11.78
CA GLY A 351 19.43 7.38 -13.05
C GLY A 351 20.39 8.22 -13.89
N GLU A 352 20.91 7.68 -14.99
CA GLU A 352 21.70 8.49 -15.94
C GLU A 352 20.80 9.05 -17.04
N GLU A 353 20.89 10.36 -17.23
CA GLU A 353 20.36 11.08 -18.36
C GLU A 353 21.37 11.07 -19.51
N VAL A 354 20.96 10.56 -20.67
CA VAL A 354 21.69 10.76 -21.93
C VAL A 354 20.93 11.74 -22.80
N VAL A 355 21.59 12.84 -23.17
CA VAL A 355 21.09 13.80 -24.14
C VAL A 355 21.65 13.39 -25.50
N VAL A 356 20.75 13.02 -26.40
CA VAL A 356 21.07 12.70 -27.79
C VAL A 356 20.73 13.90 -28.65
N GLN A 357 21.56 14.22 -29.62
CA GLN A 357 21.30 15.19 -30.68
C GLN A 357 21.17 14.50 -32.02
N ALA A 358 20.21 14.93 -32.81
CA ALA A 358 20.02 14.45 -34.16
C ALA A 358 20.98 15.15 -35.14
N MET A 359 21.68 14.39 -35.99
CA MET A 359 22.69 14.91 -36.91
C MET A 359 22.26 14.81 -38.37
N LYS A 360 21.83 13.62 -38.81
CA LYS A 360 21.38 13.37 -40.19
C LYS A 360 20.16 12.45 -40.19
N GLU A 361 19.35 12.55 -41.23
CA GLU A 361 18.25 11.62 -41.46
C GLU A 361 18.76 10.17 -41.53
N GLY A 362 18.06 9.26 -40.85
CA GLY A 362 18.48 7.88 -40.68
C GLY A 362 17.91 7.27 -39.41
N SER A 363 18.33 6.04 -39.11
CA SER A 363 18.01 5.38 -37.84
C SER A 363 19.28 4.88 -37.18
N ALA A 364 19.44 5.22 -35.90
CA ALA A 364 20.47 4.72 -35.01
C ALA A 364 19.81 4.11 -33.78
N PHE A 365 20.60 3.69 -32.80
CA PHE A 365 20.11 3.40 -31.47
C PHE A 365 21.14 3.82 -30.44
N ILE A 366 20.66 4.27 -29.29
CA ILE A 366 21.48 4.39 -28.08
C ILE A 366 21.26 3.14 -27.23
N LYS A 367 22.34 2.62 -26.68
CA LYS A 367 22.35 1.42 -25.85
C LYS A 367 22.97 1.77 -24.50
N ALA A 368 22.23 1.58 -23.43
CA ALA A 368 22.76 1.55 -22.08
C ALA A 368 23.21 0.12 -21.76
N SER A 369 24.42 -0.04 -21.24
CA SER A 369 24.96 -1.33 -20.81
C SER A 369 25.50 -1.24 -19.40
N TYR A 370 25.21 -2.24 -18.57
CA TYR A 370 25.80 -2.40 -17.24
C TYR A 370 26.06 -3.88 -17.01
N LYS A 371 27.34 -4.26 -16.83
CA LYS A 371 27.75 -5.68 -16.78
C LYS A 371 27.24 -6.44 -18.02
N GLU A 372 26.45 -7.51 -17.85
CA GLU A 372 25.91 -8.33 -18.95
C GLU A 372 24.52 -7.87 -19.42
N ILE A 373 23.88 -6.92 -18.73
CA ILE A 373 22.54 -6.43 -19.08
C ILE A 373 22.61 -5.18 -19.94
N THR A 374 21.68 -5.07 -20.89
CA THR A 374 21.64 -3.97 -21.84
C THR A 374 20.21 -3.57 -22.15
N ALA A 375 19.97 -2.28 -22.35
CA ALA A 375 18.71 -1.77 -22.92
C ALA A 375 19.01 -0.83 -24.08
N VAL A 376 18.12 -0.80 -25.05
CA VAL A 376 18.28 -0.05 -26.30
C VAL A 376 17.10 0.88 -26.49
N CYS A 377 17.39 2.12 -26.83
CA CYS A 377 16.43 3.09 -27.32
C CYS A 377 16.75 3.37 -28.79
N THR A 378 15.82 3.07 -29.69
CA THR A 378 16.00 3.35 -31.12
C THR A 378 15.87 4.84 -31.38
N VAL A 379 16.80 5.44 -32.12
CA VAL A 379 16.81 6.85 -32.49
C VAL A 379 16.44 6.96 -33.97
N HIS A 380 15.26 7.47 -34.27
CA HIS A 380 14.84 7.75 -35.64
C HIS A 380 14.96 9.24 -35.91
N ILE A 381 15.68 9.61 -36.97
CA ILE A 381 15.87 10.99 -37.38
C ILE A 381 15.33 11.16 -38.78
N GLY A 382 14.45 12.12 -38.92
CA GLY A 382 13.84 12.49 -40.18
C GLY A 382 13.53 13.98 -40.16
N SER A 383 12.89 14.46 -41.20
CA SER A 383 12.27 15.78 -41.21
C SER A 383 10.95 15.72 -40.43
N LYS A 384 10.76 16.55 -39.39
CA LYS A 384 9.45 16.74 -38.76
C LYS A 384 8.50 17.35 -39.80
N GLY A 385 7.85 16.47 -40.56
CA GLY A 385 6.67 16.82 -41.32
C GLY A 385 5.57 17.19 -40.33
N ASN A 386 4.71 18.13 -40.72
CA ASN A 386 3.48 18.35 -39.98
C ASN A 386 2.60 17.10 -40.12
N VAL A 387 1.79 16.79 -39.10
CA VAL A 387 0.73 15.77 -39.26
C VAL A 387 -0.07 16.09 -40.52
N GLY A 388 -0.10 15.15 -41.48
CA GLY A 388 -0.82 15.31 -42.74
C GLY A 388 -2.31 15.02 -42.58
N ASN A 389 -2.64 13.79 -42.16
CA ASN A 389 -3.99 13.39 -41.80
C ASN A 389 -4.02 12.87 -40.36
N LEU A 390 -5.05 13.24 -39.60
CA LEU A 390 -5.33 12.75 -38.25
C LEU A 390 -6.72 12.13 -38.24
N CYS A 391 -6.79 10.85 -37.90
CA CYS A 391 -8.01 10.07 -37.84
C CYS A 391 -8.27 9.66 -36.39
N VAL A 392 -9.38 10.10 -35.84
CA VAL A 392 -9.94 9.55 -34.60
C VAL A 392 -11.07 8.59 -34.99
N GLU A 393 -11.35 7.58 -34.17
CA GLU A 393 -12.53 6.74 -34.41
C GLU A 393 -13.79 7.63 -34.56
N PRO A 394 -14.55 7.51 -35.65
CA PRO A 394 -15.49 8.55 -36.06
C PRO A 394 -16.75 8.62 -35.19
N GLU A 395 -17.16 7.50 -34.60
CA GLU A 395 -18.32 7.41 -33.71
C GLU A 395 -18.01 6.42 -32.59
N LYS A 396 -18.39 6.78 -31.35
CA LYS A 396 -18.36 5.87 -30.21
C LYS A 396 -19.63 6.02 -29.37
N ARG A 397 -20.28 4.89 -29.07
CA ARG A 397 -21.40 4.83 -28.12
C ARG A 397 -20.88 4.49 -26.74
N LEU A 398 -21.33 5.24 -25.74
CA LEU A 398 -20.95 5.05 -24.33
C LEU A 398 -22.19 4.96 -23.46
N GLN A 399 -22.11 4.20 -22.37
CA GLN A 399 -23.06 4.30 -21.27
C GLN A 399 -22.70 5.48 -20.37
N ILE A 400 -23.69 6.02 -19.64
CA ILE A 400 -23.43 6.98 -18.55
C ILE A 400 -22.44 6.36 -17.57
N GLU A 401 -21.47 7.17 -17.13
CA GLU A 401 -20.34 6.82 -16.24
C GLU A 401 -19.32 5.84 -16.84
N GLU A 402 -19.45 5.47 -18.13
CA GLU A 402 -18.40 4.72 -18.83
C GLU A 402 -17.18 5.63 -19.06
N VAL A 403 -15.99 5.06 -18.82
CA VAL A 403 -14.71 5.69 -19.13
C VAL A 403 -14.05 4.91 -20.26
N TYR A 404 -13.64 5.59 -21.32
CA TYR A 404 -13.13 4.94 -22.53
C TYR A 404 -12.01 5.75 -23.17
N ARG A 405 -10.97 5.09 -23.70
CA ARG A 405 -9.91 5.75 -24.45
C ARG A 405 -10.16 5.68 -25.94
N LEU A 406 -10.30 6.84 -26.58
CA LEU A 406 -10.52 6.94 -28.02
C LEU A 406 -9.31 6.41 -28.80
N LYS A 407 -9.60 5.64 -29.83
CA LYS A 407 -8.61 5.18 -30.82
C LYS A 407 -8.35 6.30 -31.80
N TYR A 408 -7.07 6.55 -32.07
CA TYR A 408 -6.66 7.52 -33.08
C TYR A 408 -5.37 7.06 -33.76
N THR A 409 -5.20 7.51 -34.99
CA THR A 409 -4.03 7.28 -35.85
C THR A 409 -3.79 8.54 -36.66
N TYR A 410 -2.56 8.80 -37.08
CA TYR A 410 -2.28 9.83 -38.07
C TYR A 410 -1.31 9.29 -39.10
N ASP A 411 -1.33 9.84 -40.32
CA ASP A 411 -0.41 9.45 -41.39
C ASP A 411 1.01 9.53 -40.87
N ASP A 412 1.74 8.40 -40.97
CA ASP A 412 3.09 8.17 -40.44
C ASP A 412 3.93 9.46 -40.42
N GLY A 413 3.90 10.12 -39.26
CA GLY A 413 4.94 11.02 -38.84
C GLY A 413 5.86 10.19 -37.97
N ASP A 414 7.13 10.11 -38.35
CA ASP A 414 8.19 9.55 -37.53
C ASP A 414 8.46 10.38 -36.27
N PHE A 415 7.47 11.07 -35.66
CA PHE A 415 7.60 11.99 -34.51
C PHE A 415 6.40 11.96 -33.55
N ASN A 416 6.65 12.25 -32.26
CA ASN A 416 5.58 12.52 -31.29
C ASN A 416 5.02 13.92 -31.59
N HIS A 417 3.77 13.99 -32.05
CA HIS A 417 3.09 15.25 -32.35
C HIS A 417 2.32 15.76 -31.12
N GLU A 418 2.27 17.08 -30.95
CA GLU A 418 1.45 17.70 -29.91
C GLU A 418 -0.03 17.57 -30.31
N LEU A 419 -0.84 16.92 -29.48
CA LEU A 419 -2.26 16.73 -29.70
C LEU A 419 -3.04 17.42 -28.59
N HIS A 420 -4.04 18.22 -28.97
CA HIS A 420 -4.98 18.85 -28.07
C HIS A 420 -6.35 18.18 -28.21
N TRP A 421 -6.89 17.73 -27.09
CA TRP A 421 -8.21 17.10 -27.01
C TRP A 421 -9.23 18.08 -26.44
N LEU A 422 -10.37 18.21 -27.09
CA LEU A 422 -11.47 19.09 -26.68
C LEU A 422 -12.80 18.36 -26.79
N SER A 423 -13.68 18.60 -25.82
CA SER A 423 -15.10 18.28 -25.91
C SER A 423 -15.88 19.55 -26.17
N ASP A 424 -16.89 19.52 -27.03
CA ASP A 424 -17.77 20.67 -27.21
C ASP A 424 -18.89 20.77 -26.15
N ASP A 425 -19.16 19.70 -25.40
CA ASP A 425 -20.03 19.70 -24.24
C ASP A 425 -19.48 18.77 -23.13
N ARG A 426 -18.79 19.37 -22.17
CA ARG A 426 -18.23 18.70 -20.99
C ARG A 426 -19.26 18.35 -19.93
N GLU A 427 -20.47 18.91 -20.00
CA GLU A 427 -21.57 18.45 -19.12
C GLU A 427 -22.04 17.06 -19.52
N CYS A 428 -21.87 16.69 -20.80
CA CYS A 428 -22.19 15.37 -21.33
C CYS A 428 -20.96 14.45 -21.35
N VAL A 429 -19.81 14.90 -21.85
CA VAL A 429 -18.59 14.09 -22.00
C VAL A 429 -17.33 14.91 -21.70
N SER A 430 -16.52 14.51 -20.73
CA SER A 430 -15.17 15.07 -20.53
C SER A 430 -14.15 14.34 -21.42
N VAL A 431 -13.01 14.99 -21.72
CA VAL A 431 -11.87 14.36 -22.40
C VAL A 431 -10.55 14.87 -21.81
N ASN A 432 -9.61 13.97 -21.53
CA ASN A 432 -8.28 14.35 -21.04
C ASN A 432 -7.25 14.55 -22.17
N PRO A 433 -6.04 15.06 -21.88
CA PRO A 433 -4.97 15.26 -22.87
C PRO A 433 -4.42 13.98 -23.55
N GLU A 434 -4.95 12.80 -23.24
CA GLU A 434 -4.57 11.52 -23.82
C GLU A 434 -5.71 10.84 -24.61
N GLY A 435 -6.86 11.52 -24.74
CA GLY A 435 -8.03 11.03 -25.45
C GLY A 435 -8.91 10.07 -24.65
N THR A 436 -8.74 10.00 -23.33
CA THR A 436 -9.67 9.30 -22.44
C THR A 436 -10.89 10.18 -22.19
N VAL A 437 -12.07 9.64 -22.48
CA VAL A 437 -13.36 10.28 -22.28
C VAL A 437 -14.12 9.67 -21.11
N LYS A 438 -14.92 10.48 -20.40
CA LYS A 438 -15.90 10.00 -19.42
C LYS A 438 -17.28 10.57 -19.73
N ALA A 439 -18.27 9.68 -19.77
CA ALA A 439 -19.67 10.01 -20.01
C ALA A 439 -20.38 10.42 -18.72
N TYR A 440 -21.11 11.54 -18.75
CA TYR A 440 -21.85 12.09 -17.61
C TYR A 440 -23.36 12.10 -17.84
N ALA A 441 -23.79 12.50 -19.03
CA ALA A 441 -25.20 12.68 -19.35
C ALA A 441 -25.51 12.28 -20.79
N PRO A 442 -26.78 11.92 -21.10
CA PRO A 442 -27.22 11.67 -22.46
C PRO A 442 -26.99 12.86 -23.38
N GLY A 443 -26.52 12.59 -24.59
CA GLY A 443 -26.19 13.64 -25.55
C GLY A 443 -25.45 13.11 -26.77
N ARG A 444 -25.31 13.97 -27.76
CA ARG A 444 -24.38 13.79 -28.87
C ARG A 444 -23.32 14.87 -28.76
N VAL A 445 -22.09 14.47 -28.51
CA VAL A 445 -20.97 15.37 -28.22
C VAL A 445 -19.88 15.14 -29.25
N ARG A 446 -19.24 16.21 -29.72
CA ARG A 446 -18.07 16.10 -30.60
C ARG A 446 -16.80 16.22 -29.78
N ILE A 447 -15.93 15.24 -29.95
CA ILE A 447 -14.57 15.28 -29.44
C ILE A 447 -13.62 15.60 -30.58
N PHE A 448 -12.84 16.66 -30.42
CA PHE A 448 -11.82 17.09 -31.37
C PHE A 448 -10.44 16.65 -30.87
N CYS A 449 -9.66 16.02 -31.74
CA CYS A 449 -8.23 15.84 -31.56
C CYS A 449 -7.53 16.75 -32.57
N ILE A 450 -6.84 17.78 -32.12
CA ILE A 450 -6.26 18.83 -32.96
C ILE A 450 -4.74 18.75 -32.88
N SER A 451 -4.06 18.66 -34.03
CA SER A 451 -2.60 18.74 -34.10
C SER A 451 -2.13 20.15 -33.81
N GLY A 452 -1.20 20.27 -32.87
CA GLY A 452 -0.52 21.49 -32.50
C GLY A 452 0.60 21.90 -33.46
N ASP A 453 1.02 21.07 -34.41
CA ASP A 453 2.25 21.31 -35.19
C ASP A 453 2.24 22.65 -35.95
N ASN A 454 1.09 23.03 -36.50
CA ASN A 454 0.93 24.24 -37.30
C ASN A 454 0.36 25.43 -36.51
N LEU A 455 0.12 25.27 -35.20
CA LEU A 455 -0.52 26.29 -34.39
C LEU A 455 0.48 27.32 -33.89
N THR A 456 0.07 28.57 -33.81
CA THR A 456 0.80 29.61 -33.09
C THR A 456 0.72 29.39 -31.58
N THR A 457 1.63 29.99 -30.81
CA THR A 457 1.57 29.96 -29.33
C THR A 457 0.25 30.52 -28.80
N GLU A 458 -0.31 31.54 -29.46
CA GLU A 458 -1.60 32.13 -29.12
C GLU A 458 -2.75 31.15 -29.37
N GLU A 459 -2.72 30.39 -30.47
CA GLU A 459 -3.74 29.37 -30.76
C GLU A 459 -3.68 28.19 -29.79
N ARG A 460 -2.47 27.74 -29.41
CA ARG A 460 -2.30 26.73 -28.34
C ARG A 460 -2.89 27.22 -27.02
N TYR A 461 -2.64 28.48 -26.67
CA TYR A 461 -3.20 29.08 -25.47
C TYR A 461 -4.73 29.22 -25.55
N GLN A 462 -5.28 29.53 -26.73
CA GLN A 462 -6.71 29.53 -26.98
C GLN A 462 -7.32 28.12 -26.85
N LEU A 463 -6.67 27.08 -27.38
CA LEU A 463 -7.09 25.68 -27.18
C LEU A 463 -7.10 25.28 -25.71
N TRP A 464 -6.08 25.70 -24.94
CA TRP A 464 -6.07 25.47 -23.49
C TRP A 464 -7.24 26.17 -22.78
N LYS A 465 -7.62 27.40 -23.16
CA LYS A 465 -8.82 28.05 -22.61
C LYS A 465 -10.10 27.33 -23.04
N LEU A 466 -10.17 26.92 -24.31
CA LEU A 466 -11.30 26.19 -24.87
C LEU A 466 -11.55 24.89 -24.10
N SER A 467 -10.50 24.20 -23.64
CA SER A 467 -10.66 22.98 -22.84
C SER A 467 -11.28 23.23 -21.46
N GLN A 468 -11.26 24.47 -20.96
CA GLN A 468 -11.92 24.87 -19.71
C GLN A 468 -13.39 25.25 -19.91
N VAL A 469 -13.86 25.48 -21.15
CA VAL A 469 -15.25 25.85 -21.42
C VAL A 469 -16.14 24.61 -21.29
N ARG A 470 -17.17 24.69 -20.43
CA ARG A 470 -18.09 23.56 -20.20
C ARG A 470 -18.99 23.25 -21.40
N ARG A 471 -19.67 24.26 -21.95
CA ARG A 471 -20.57 24.12 -23.11
C ARG A 471 -20.10 24.98 -24.26
N LEU A 472 -19.07 24.50 -24.96
CA LEU A 472 -18.44 25.24 -26.05
C LEU A 472 -19.43 25.55 -27.18
N GLU A 473 -20.31 24.61 -27.52
CA GLU A 473 -21.32 24.78 -28.56
C GLU A 473 -22.34 25.91 -28.27
N GLN A 474 -22.54 26.25 -26.99
CA GLN A 474 -23.48 27.31 -26.56
C GLN A 474 -22.77 28.66 -26.41
N ASP A 475 -21.43 28.66 -26.33
CA ASP A 475 -20.64 29.89 -26.27
C ASP A 475 -20.21 30.33 -27.69
N SER A 476 -20.98 31.26 -28.26
CA SER A 476 -20.72 31.81 -29.60
C SER A 476 -19.32 32.41 -29.77
N TYR A 477 -18.70 32.96 -28.71
CA TYR A 477 -17.36 33.56 -28.79
C TYR A 477 -16.31 32.47 -28.92
N TRP A 478 -16.36 31.48 -28.05
CA TRP A 478 -15.39 30.38 -28.04
C TRP A 478 -15.60 29.42 -29.22
N SER A 479 -16.84 29.15 -29.61
CA SER A 479 -17.16 28.39 -30.84
C SER A 479 -16.55 29.03 -32.09
N ALA A 480 -16.64 30.36 -32.23
CA ALA A 480 -16.03 31.06 -33.36
C ALA A 480 -14.49 30.98 -33.34
N LYS A 481 -13.89 30.99 -32.14
CA LYS A 481 -12.43 30.82 -31.96
C LYS A 481 -11.98 29.43 -32.34
N LEU A 482 -12.67 28.39 -31.89
CA LEU A 482 -12.39 27.01 -32.29
C LEU A 482 -12.45 26.88 -33.81
N GLN A 483 -13.52 27.36 -34.45
CA GLN A 483 -13.65 27.23 -35.90
C GLN A 483 -12.55 27.97 -36.68
N THR A 484 -12.05 29.09 -36.16
CA THR A 484 -10.91 29.79 -36.75
C THR A 484 -9.66 28.90 -36.79
N ILE A 485 -9.43 28.14 -35.70
CA ILE A 485 -8.32 27.19 -35.60
C ILE A 485 -8.56 25.99 -36.54
N LEU A 486 -9.75 25.38 -36.49
CA LEU A 486 -10.09 24.20 -37.30
C LEU A 486 -10.04 24.46 -38.82
N ASN A 487 -10.21 25.70 -39.28
CA ASN A 487 -10.12 26.05 -40.70
C ASN A 487 -8.73 25.80 -41.34
N HIS A 488 -7.69 25.67 -40.53
CA HIS A 488 -6.32 25.49 -41.01
C HIS A 488 -5.50 24.46 -40.21
N ALA A 489 -5.93 24.11 -39.00
CA ALA A 489 -5.33 23.03 -38.21
C ALA A 489 -5.68 21.67 -38.81
N VAL A 490 -4.78 20.70 -38.63
CA VAL A 490 -5.06 19.30 -38.93
C VAL A 490 -5.72 18.69 -37.70
N TYR A 491 -6.93 18.14 -37.85
CA TYR A 491 -7.68 17.58 -36.74
C TYR A 491 -8.45 16.33 -37.18
N GLY A 492 -8.74 15.47 -36.19
CA GLY A 492 -9.75 14.43 -36.29
C GLY A 492 -10.90 14.72 -35.33
N GLU A 493 -12.07 14.17 -35.63
CA GLU A 493 -13.29 14.36 -34.86
C GLU A 493 -13.93 13.00 -34.57
N SER A 494 -14.50 12.86 -33.38
CA SER A 494 -15.31 11.71 -32.97
C SER A 494 -16.67 12.19 -32.46
N GLU A 495 -17.75 11.61 -32.96
CA GLU A 495 -19.08 11.78 -32.37
C GLU A 495 -19.27 10.77 -31.23
N ILE A 496 -19.42 11.26 -30.01
CA ILE A 496 -19.75 10.45 -28.84
C ILE A 496 -21.27 10.51 -28.65
N ILE A 497 -21.89 9.33 -28.63
CA ILE A 497 -23.33 9.19 -28.46
C ILE A 497 -23.60 8.50 -27.13
N ILE A 498 -24.23 9.23 -26.21
CA ILE A 498 -24.77 8.70 -24.98
C ILE A 498 -26.29 8.72 -25.13
N GLU A 499 -26.90 7.55 -25.23
CA GLU A 499 -28.34 7.45 -25.42
C GLU A 499 -29.09 7.89 -24.16
N ALA A 500 -30.28 8.47 -24.34
CA ALA A 500 -31.19 8.75 -23.24
C ALA A 500 -31.47 7.47 -22.46
N GLU A 501 -31.50 7.56 -21.14
CA GLU A 501 -31.79 6.40 -20.30
C GLU A 501 -33.17 5.84 -20.61
N THR A 502 -33.20 4.52 -20.80
CA THR A 502 -34.45 3.74 -20.91
C THR A 502 -34.93 3.31 -19.51
N ASP A 503 -36.18 2.83 -19.41
CA ASP A 503 -36.74 2.34 -18.14
C ASP A 503 -35.80 1.32 -17.48
N GLY A 504 -35.44 1.59 -16.21
CA GLY A 504 -34.58 0.73 -15.40
C GLY A 504 -33.06 0.89 -15.59
N GLN A 505 -32.60 1.71 -16.55
CA GLN A 505 -31.17 1.91 -16.81
C GLN A 505 -30.45 2.64 -15.66
N HIS A 506 -31.16 3.53 -14.97
CA HIS A 506 -30.67 4.22 -13.76
C HIS A 506 -30.32 3.25 -12.63
N CYS A 507 -30.91 2.05 -12.60
CA CYS A 507 -30.62 1.01 -11.61
C CYS A 507 -29.39 0.15 -11.96
N LEU A 508 -28.91 0.17 -13.21
CA LEU A 508 -27.75 -0.61 -13.66
C LEU A 508 -27.05 0.08 -14.84
N ARG A 509 -26.01 0.85 -14.52
CA ARG A 509 -25.15 1.60 -15.45
C ARG A 509 -23.76 0.96 -15.54
N ASN A 510 -23.13 1.06 -16.71
CA ASN A 510 -21.71 0.74 -16.91
C ASN A 510 -21.30 -0.63 -16.32
N LEU A 511 -22.06 -1.70 -16.60
CA LEU A 511 -21.62 -3.05 -16.24
C LEU A 511 -20.41 -3.42 -17.10
N HIS A 512 -19.29 -3.74 -16.45
CA HIS A 512 -18.06 -4.14 -17.14
C HIS A 512 -17.27 -5.18 -16.34
N ILE A 513 -16.35 -5.83 -17.06
CA ILE A 513 -15.31 -6.66 -16.49
C ILE A 513 -14.16 -5.73 -16.10
N VAL A 514 -13.57 -5.96 -14.93
CA VAL A 514 -12.35 -5.27 -14.51
C VAL A 514 -11.17 -6.06 -15.06
N ASP A 515 -10.55 -5.56 -16.14
CA ASP A 515 -9.54 -6.28 -16.90
C ASP A 515 -8.35 -6.74 -16.02
N GLU A 516 -7.87 -5.88 -15.12
CA GLU A 516 -6.77 -6.20 -14.22
C GLU A 516 -7.13 -7.21 -13.11
N ALA A 517 -8.42 -7.47 -12.90
CA ALA A 517 -8.95 -8.41 -11.91
C ALA A 517 -9.51 -9.70 -12.55
N VAL A 518 -9.10 -10.01 -13.78
CA VAL A 518 -9.34 -11.31 -14.42
C VAL A 518 -8.18 -12.26 -14.12
N THR A 519 -8.39 -13.19 -13.19
CA THR A 519 -7.40 -14.19 -12.80
C THR A 519 -7.70 -15.54 -13.45
N ALA A 520 -6.88 -16.55 -13.15
CA ALA A 520 -7.11 -17.91 -13.62
C ALA A 520 -8.32 -18.58 -12.96
N ASP A 521 -8.77 -18.05 -11.82
CA ASP A 521 -9.77 -18.65 -10.94
C ASP A 521 -10.89 -17.67 -10.53
N SER A 522 -10.84 -16.41 -10.97
CA SER A 522 -11.84 -15.41 -10.64
C SER A 522 -11.98 -14.32 -11.70
N VAL A 523 -13.17 -13.72 -11.73
CA VAL A 523 -13.49 -12.57 -12.58
C VAL A 523 -14.29 -11.57 -11.76
N MET A 524 -13.80 -10.33 -11.69
CA MET A 524 -14.50 -9.22 -11.05
C MET A 524 -15.37 -8.44 -12.03
N LEU A 525 -16.59 -8.15 -11.58
CA LEU A 525 -17.58 -7.34 -12.27
C LEU A 525 -17.84 -6.09 -11.44
N LEU A 526 -17.87 -4.93 -12.11
CA LEU A 526 -18.29 -3.67 -11.51
C LEU A 526 -19.41 -3.05 -12.35
N TRP A 527 -20.30 -2.33 -11.67
CA TRP A 527 -21.35 -1.52 -12.29
C TRP A 527 -21.69 -0.34 -11.38
N ASN A 528 -22.45 0.61 -11.89
CA ASN A 528 -22.92 1.74 -11.11
C ASN A 528 -24.45 1.83 -11.14
N ARG A 529 -24.98 2.82 -10.44
CA ARG A 529 -26.39 3.22 -10.47
C ARG A 529 -26.53 4.72 -10.21
N ALA A 530 -27.66 5.30 -10.58
CA ALA A 530 -28.10 6.58 -10.05
C ALA A 530 -28.21 6.54 -8.51
N SER A 531 -28.38 7.68 -7.87
CA SER A 531 -28.57 7.74 -6.41
C SER A 531 -29.82 6.95 -6.00
N LEU A 532 -29.91 6.52 -4.74
CA LEU A 532 -31.06 5.74 -4.25
C LEU A 532 -32.40 6.46 -4.45
N PRO A 533 -32.54 7.78 -4.18
CA PRO A 533 -33.77 8.54 -4.48
C PRO A 533 -34.15 8.57 -5.97
N ASP A 534 -33.19 8.38 -6.86
CA ASP A 534 -33.43 8.31 -8.31
C ASP A 534 -33.72 6.86 -8.78
N THR A 535 -33.85 5.89 -7.85
CA THR A 535 -34.03 4.44 -8.11
C THR A 535 -35.11 3.80 -7.23
N ASP A 536 -36.23 4.47 -6.99
CA ASP A 536 -37.27 4.03 -6.03
C ASP A 536 -37.88 2.64 -6.26
N ASP A 537 -37.75 2.08 -7.47
CA ASP A 537 -38.25 0.74 -7.83
C ASP A 537 -37.22 -0.38 -7.57
N PHE A 538 -35.94 -0.04 -7.37
CA PHE A 538 -34.83 -0.97 -7.17
C PHE A 538 -34.72 -1.48 -5.74
N SER A 539 -34.23 -2.71 -5.58
CA SER A 539 -33.94 -3.29 -4.26
C SER A 539 -32.59 -3.98 -4.16
N HIS A 540 -32.21 -4.82 -5.13
CA HIS A 540 -30.94 -5.57 -5.13
C HIS A 540 -30.61 -6.11 -6.53
N TYR A 541 -29.42 -6.69 -6.69
CA TYR A 541 -28.93 -7.31 -7.91
C TYR A 541 -28.90 -8.84 -7.78
N LEU A 542 -29.23 -9.52 -8.88
CA LEU A 542 -28.95 -10.93 -9.12
C LEU A 542 -27.81 -11.03 -10.13
N VAL A 543 -26.69 -11.60 -9.70
CA VAL A 543 -25.55 -11.93 -10.56
C VAL A 543 -25.63 -13.41 -10.90
N THR A 544 -25.47 -13.75 -12.17
CA THR A 544 -25.44 -15.13 -12.67
C THR A 544 -24.27 -15.34 -13.60
N TRP A 545 -23.69 -16.54 -13.61
CA TRP A 545 -22.61 -16.87 -14.54
C TRP A 545 -22.56 -18.35 -14.90
N LYS A 546 -22.08 -18.63 -16.11
CA LYS A 546 -21.92 -19.97 -16.68
C LYS A 546 -20.82 -19.99 -17.73
N LYS A 547 -20.30 -21.19 -18.05
CA LYS A 547 -19.39 -21.32 -19.18
C LYS A 547 -20.14 -21.06 -20.48
N ARG A 548 -19.47 -20.39 -21.41
CA ARG A 548 -20.08 -20.02 -22.68
C ARG A 548 -20.38 -21.27 -23.51
N GLY A 549 -21.65 -21.48 -23.85
CA GLY A 549 -22.12 -22.64 -24.62
C GLY A 549 -22.78 -23.75 -23.79
N GLU A 550 -22.79 -23.66 -22.46
CA GLU A 550 -23.57 -24.54 -21.59
C GLU A 550 -25.05 -24.09 -21.48
N GLY A 551 -25.95 -25.05 -21.26
CA GLY A 551 -27.40 -24.81 -21.17
C GLY A 551 -27.81 -24.10 -19.87
N TYR A 552 -29.09 -23.72 -19.74
CA TYR A 552 -29.64 -22.99 -18.58
C TYR A 552 -29.60 -23.75 -17.23
N CYS A 553 -29.24 -25.03 -17.21
CA CYS A 553 -29.38 -25.90 -16.05
C CYS A 553 -28.24 -25.76 -15.02
N ASP A 554 -27.10 -25.21 -15.44
CA ASP A 554 -25.82 -25.23 -14.70
C ASP A 554 -25.36 -23.81 -14.28
N GLU A 555 -26.28 -22.85 -14.16
CA GLU A 555 -25.97 -21.45 -13.84
C GLU A 555 -25.68 -21.22 -12.34
N ASN A 556 -24.52 -20.63 -12.05
CA ASN A 556 -24.22 -20.13 -10.72
C ASN A 556 -24.95 -18.80 -10.50
N LYS A 557 -25.26 -18.47 -9.24
CA LYS A 557 -25.99 -17.25 -8.89
C LYS A 557 -25.61 -16.67 -7.52
N ALA A 558 -25.66 -15.35 -7.41
CA ALA A 558 -25.50 -14.61 -6.16
C ALA A 558 -26.45 -13.41 -6.11
N LEU A 559 -26.99 -13.11 -4.93
CA LEU A 559 -27.74 -11.88 -4.66
C LEU A 559 -26.84 -10.90 -3.93
N THR A 560 -26.86 -9.63 -4.33
CA THR A 560 -26.07 -8.58 -3.69
C THR A 560 -26.78 -7.23 -3.78
N VAL A 561 -26.53 -6.35 -2.80
CA VAL A 561 -26.91 -4.93 -2.87
C VAL A 561 -25.72 -4.04 -3.25
N LYS A 562 -24.52 -4.62 -3.34
CA LYS A 562 -23.28 -3.93 -3.68
C LYS A 562 -23.22 -3.61 -5.17
N LEU A 563 -22.33 -2.69 -5.54
CA LEU A 563 -22.09 -2.26 -6.91
C LEU A 563 -20.98 -3.05 -7.61
N GLY A 564 -20.80 -4.30 -7.20
CA GLY A 564 -19.79 -5.19 -7.74
C GLY A 564 -19.94 -6.60 -7.21
N TYR A 565 -19.28 -7.53 -7.90
CA TYR A 565 -19.22 -8.93 -7.49
C TYR A 565 -18.00 -9.61 -8.12
N THR A 566 -17.26 -10.37 -7.32
CA THR A 566 -16.15 -11.20 -7.80
C THR A 566 -16.61 -12.66 -7.84
N ALA A 567 -16.76 -13.21 -9.04
CA ALA A 567 -17.05 -14.62 -9.23
C ALA A 567 -15.75 -15.42 -9.04
N ASN A 568 -15.69 -16.26 -8.02
CA ASN A 568 -14.53 -17.09 -7.68
C ASN A 568 -14.73 -18.54 -8.15
N GLU A 569 -13.72 -19.39 -7.92
CA GLU A 569 -13.74 -20.83 -8.23
C GLU A 569 -14.00 -21.15 -9.71
N LEU A 570 -13.54 -20.26 -10.60
CA LEU A 570 -13.65 -20.44 -12.05
C LEU A 570 -12.53 -21.35 -12.57
N GLU A 571 -12.77 -21.96 -13.74
CA GLU A 571 -11.77 -22.76 -14.42
C GLU A 571 -10.82 -21.84 -15.23
N PRO A 572 -9.49 -22.10 -15.23
CA PRO A 572 -8.54 -21.35 -16.05
C PRO A 572 -8.80 -21.42 -17.55
N GLU A 573 -8.36 -20.40 -18.29
CA GLU A 573 -8.43 -20.33 -19.75
C GLU A 573 -9.83 -20.63 -20.35
N THR A 574 -10.89 -20.26 -19.63
CA THR A 574 -12.28 -20.62 -19.95
C THR A 574 -13.12 -19.39 -20.21
N ASP A 575 -13.93 -19.41 -21.27
CA ASP A 575 -14.85 -18.32 -21.62
C ASP A 575 -16.13 -18.43 -20.79
N TYR A 576 -16.46 -17.34 -20.06
CA TYR A 576 -17.65 -17.23 -19.24
C TYR A 576 -18.60 -16.14 -19.76
N GLU A 577 -19.88 -16.35 -19.51
CA GLU A 577 -20.95 -15.36 -19.66
C GLU A 577 -21.43 -14.98 -18.26
N PHE A 578 -21.45 -13.67 -17.97
CA PHE A 578 -21.91 -13.11 -16.70
C PHE A 578 -23.10 -12.19 -16.96
N CYS A 579 -24.20 -12.38 -16.24
CA CYS A 579 -25.37 -11.51 -16.31
C CYS A 579 -25.66 -10.91 -14.94
N VAL A 580 -25.84 -9.58 -14.91
CA VAL A 580 -26.30 -8.85 -13.73
C VAL A 580 -27.70 -8.31 -14.03
N ALA A 581 -28.65 -8.62 -13.15
CA ALA A 581 -30.03 -8.16 -13.22
C ALA A 581 -30.37 -7.33 -11.98
N ALA A 582 -30.78 -6.07 -12.18
CA ALA A 582 -31.40 -5.24 -11.15
C ALA A 582 -32.84 -5.70 -10.91
N LEU A 583 -33.21 -5.89 -9.64
CA LEU A 583 -34.48 -6.45 -9.21
C LEU A 583 -35.29 -5.48 -8.34
N ASP A 584 -36.61 -5.51 -8.52
CA ASP A 584 -37.56 -4.80 -7.64
C ASP A 584 -37.79 -5.54 -6.31
N GLY A 585 -38.49 -4.88 -5.37
CA GLY A 585 -38.78 -5.45 -4.04
C GLY A 585 -39.64 -6.74 -4.03
N VAL A 586 -40.11 -7.20 -5.19
CA VAL A 586 -40.83 -8.47 -5.38
C VAL A 586 -40.10 -9.39 -6.38
N ASN A 587 -38.80 -9.18 -6.58
CA ASN A 587 -37.86 -9.98 -7.39
C ASN A 587 -38.15 -10.01 -8.90
N ARG A 588 -38.77 -8.97 -9.47
CA ARG A 588 -38.90 -8.84 -10.93
C ARG A 588 -37.68 -8.14 -11.50
N VAL A 589 -37.22 -8.60 -12.66
CA VAL A 589 -36.11 -7.96 -13.39
C VAL A 589 -36.57 -6.62 -13.94
N ILE A 590 -35.96 -5.55 -13.45
CA ILE A 590 -36.12 -4.18 -13.94
C ILE A 590 -35.22 -3.99 -15.17
N ARG A 591 -33.95 -4.35 -15.03
CA ARG A 591 -32.91 -4.25 -16.06
C ARG A 591 -31.95 -5.39 -15.91
N SER A 592 -31.40 -5.89 -17.02
CA SER A 592 -30.27 -6.81 -17.00
C SER A 592 -29.27 -6.47 -18.10
N GLN A 593 -28.00 -6.72 -17.81
CA GLN A 593 -26.90 -6.61 -18.76
C GLN A 593 -26.06 -7.88 -18.70
N THR A 594 -25.37 -8.19 -19.79
CA THR A 594 -24.51 -9.36 -19.91
C THR A 594 -23.14 -8.93 -20.42
N VAL A 595 -22.09 -9.45 -19.80
CA VAL A 595 -20.69 -9.26 -20.19
C VAL A 595 -20.00 -10.61 -20.27
N HIS A 596 -18.84 -10.63 -20.92
CA HIS A 596 -18.07 -11.85 -21.15
C HIS A 596 -16.63 -11.61 -20.76
N ALA A 597 -16.02 -12.63 -20.16
CA ALA A 597 -14.58 -12.66 -19.93
C ALA A 597 -14.06 -14.07 -20.12
N ARG A 598 -12.77 -14.15 -20.44
CA ARG A 598 -12.02 -15.41 -20.42
C ARG A 598 -11.07 -15.35 -19.24
N THR A 599 -11.13 -16.34 -18.35
CA THR A 599 -10.17 -16.45 -17.25
C THR A 599 -8.74 -16.58 -17.78
N SER A 600 -7.80 -16.06 -17.00
CA SER A 600 -6.38 -16.09 -17.33
C SER A 600 -5.81 -17.51 -17.24
N LYS A 601 -4.57 -17.67 -17.71
CA LYS A 601 -3.86 -18.95 -17.60
C LYS A 601 -3.37 -19.18 -16.17
N SER A 602 -3.54 -20.39 -15.67
CA SER A 602 -2.91 -20.83 -14.42
C SER A 602 -1.42 -21.15 -14.65
N SER A 603 -0.57 -20.75 -13.71
CA SER A 603 0.88 -20.96 -13.76
C SER A 603 1.37 -21.64 -12.47
N LYS A 604 2.69 -21.74 -12.33
CA LYS A 604 3.31 -22.43 -11.20
C LYS A 604 3.12 -21.63 -9.90
N VAL A 605 2.70 -22.32 -8.84
CA VAL A 605 2.76 -21.84 -7.46
C VAL A 605 4.11 -22.20 -6.84
N ILE A 606 4.78 -21.20 -6.27
CA ILE A 606 6.01 -21.31 -5.50
C ILE A 606 5.64 -21.07 -4.03
N ASP A 607 5.52 -22.16 -3.27
CA ASP A 607 5.43 -22.09 -1.81
C ASP A 607 6.84 -21.81 -1.24
N VAL A 608 6.99 -20.66 -0.57
CA VAL A 608 8.26 -20.20 -0.02
C VAL A 608 8.85 -21.13 1.03
N THR A 609 8.05 -21.96 1.69
CA THR A 609 8.50 -22.92 2.73
C THR A 609 9.16 -24.17 2.12
N THR A 610 8.98 -24.39 0.81
CA THR A 610 9.45 -25.59 0.12
C THR A 610 10.80 -25.40 -0.56
N LYS A 611 11.43 -26.51 -0.98
CA LYS A 611 12.70 -26.48 -1.72
C LYS A 611 12.55 -25.71 -3.04
N PRO A 612 13.51 -24.83 -3.41
CA PRO A 612 14.80 -24.56 -2.76
C PRO A 612 14.83 -23.37 -1.77
N TYR A 613 13.68 -22.74 -1.49
CA TYR A 613 13.61 -21.47 -0.76
C TYR A 613 13.69 -21.66 0.76
N PHE A 614 12.93 -22.62 1.29
CA PHE A 614 12.93 -22.99 2.71
C PHE A 614 12.78 -21.81 3.68
N ALA A 615 11.91 -20.85 3.35
CA ALA A 615 11.48 -19.82 4.30
C ALA A 615 10.95 -20.49 5.57
N ALA A 616 11.36 -19.98 6.73
CA ALA A 616 11.05 -20.60 8.01
C ALA A 616 9.60 -20.38 8.43
N GLY A 617 9.04 -19.20 8.16
CA GLY A 617 7.66 -18.87 8.53
C GLY A 617 7.38 -18.97 10.03
N SER A 618 8.42 -18.75 10.85
CA SER A 618 8.39 -19.00 12.30
C SER A 618 8.07 -17.77 13.15
N GLY A 619 8.03 -16.58 12.54
CA GLY A 619 7.98 -15.27 13.22
C GLY A 619 9.28 -14.89 13.93
N LYS A 620 10.31 -15.75 13.89
CA LYS A 620 11.58 -15.60 14.61
C LYS A 620 12.79 -15.48 13.69
N THR A 621 12.70 -16.05 12.50
CA THR A 621 13.76 -15.99 11.48
C THR A 621 13.36 -14.96 10.44
N ILE A 622 14.30 -14.13 10.00
CA ILE A 622 14.04 -13.19 8.91
C ILE A 622 14.06 -13.96 7.58
N ASP A 623 12.95 -13.90 6.84
CA ASP A 623 12.69 -14.67 5.63
C ASP A 623 12.88 -13.83 4.34
N THR A 624 13.32 -12.56 4.46
CA THR A 624 13.46 -11.61 3.34
C THR A 624 14.15 -12.22 2.13
N TYR A 625 15.31 -12.85 2.33
CA TYR A 625 16.07 -13.44 1.23
C TYR A 625 15.33 -14.61 0.57
N ALA A 626 14.75 -15.50 1.36
CA ALA A 626 14.05 -16.68 0.84
C ALA A 626 12.82 -16.26 0.02
N ILE A 627 12.06 -15.27 0.51
CA ILE A 627 10.88 -14.73 -0.17
C ILE A 627 11.28 -13.95 -1.41
N GLN A 628 12.28 -13.05 -1.32
CA GLN A 628 12.76 -12.31 -2.49
C GLN A 628 13.28 -13.27 -3.57
N LYS A 629 14.00 -14.32 -3.19
CA LYS A 629 14.48 -15.32 -4.15
C LYS A 629 13.33 -16.06 -4.85
N ALA A 630 12.22 -16.32 -4.14
CA ALA A 630 11.02 -16.90 -4.72
C ALA A 630 10.33 -15.92 -5.67
N ILE A 631 10.30 -14.62 -5.35
CA ILE A 631 9.83 -13.55 -6.24
C ILE A 631 10.69 -13.50 -7.51
N ASP A 632 12.01 -13.50 -7.38
CA ASP A 632 12.94 -13.43 -8.52
C ASP A 632 12.78 -14.64 -9.46
N ASP A 633 12.63 -15.85 -8.89
CA ASP A 633 12.42 -17.10 -9.64
C ASP A 633 10.99 -17.30 -10.14
N CYS A 634 10.05 -16.46 -9.71
CA CYS A 634 8.65 -16.60 -10.08
C CYS A 634 8.50 -16.50 -11.60
N PRO A 635 7.97 -17.53 -12.29
CA PRO A 635 7.77 -17.44 -13.72
C PRO A 635 6.67 -16.41 -14.04
N GLU A 636 6.56 -16.04 -15.31
CA GLU A 636 5.46 -15.22 -15.78
C GLU A 636 4.10 -15.84 -15.41
N ASN A 637 3.21 -15.00 -14.89
CA ASN A 637 1.90 -15.33 -14.32
C ASN A 637 1.95 -16.32 -13.14
N GLY A 638 3.14 -16.61 -12.59
CA GLY A 638 3.34 -17.49 -11.44
C GLY A 638 2.88 -16.87 -10.13
N THR A 639 2.69 -17.71 -9.13
CA THR A 639 2.32 -17.31 -7.76
C THR A 639 3.48 -17.53 -6.81
N VAL A 640 3.82 -16.55 -5.99
CA VAL A 640 4.61 -16.74 -4.76
C VAL A 640 3.63 -16.80 -3.60
N LEU A 641 3.59 -17.95 -2.92
CA LEU A 641 2.65 -18.23 -1.83
C LEU A 641 3.37 -18.18 -0.48
N LEU A 642 2.83 -17.37 0.43
CA LEU A 642 3.11 -17.37 1.86
C LEU A 642 1.96 -18.12 2.57
N PRO A 643 2.10 -19.42 2.86
CA PRO A 643 1.00 -20.27 3.30
C PRO A 643 0.45 -19.90 4.69
N ALA A 644 -0.83 -20.24 4.92
CA ALA A 644 -1.48 -20.13 6.22
C ALA A 644 -0.74 -20.91 7.33
N GLY A 645 -0.97 -20.50 8.58
CA GLY A 645 -0.32 -21.11 9.76
C GLY A 645 1.16 -20.73 9.94
N HIS A 646 1.69 -19.83 9.10
CA HIS A 646 3.07 -19.36 9.16
C HIS A 646 3.12 -17.84 9.34
N VAL A 647 4.18 -17.38 10.01
CA VAL A 647 4.48 -15.98 10.21
C VAL A 647 5.86 -15.67 9.60
N PHE A 648 5.88 -14.90 8.52
CA PHE A 648 7.07 -14.54 7.78
C PHE A 648 7.56 -13.16 8.23
N TYR A 649 8.67 -13.11 8.96
CA TYR A 649 9.29 -11.85 9.36
C TYR A 649 10.23 -11.36 8.26
N SER A 650 10.04 -10.15 7.72
CA SER A 650 10.75 -9.69 6.53
C SER A 650 11.07 -8.20 6.55
N GLY A 651 12.19 -7.84 5.92
CA GLY A 651 12.48 -6.49 5.44
C GLY A 651 11.76 -6.19 4.12
N ALA A 652 12.23 -5.17 3.41
CA ALA A 652 11.67 -4.77 2.12
C ALA A 652 11.75 -5.88 1.07
N LEU A 653 10.63 -6.12 0.39
CA LEU A 653 10.50 -7.01 -0.77
C LEU A 653 10.16 -6.19 -2.01
N PHE A 654 10.66 -6.62 -3.17
CA PHE A 654 10.49 -5.97 -4.47
C PHE A 654 9.82 -6.93 -5.44
N LEU A 655 8.55 -6.67 -5.75
CA LEU A 655 7.75 -7.41 -6.72
C LEU A 655 8.14 -7.04 -8.16
N LYS A 656 7.83 -7.92 -9.12
CA LYS A 656 8.09 -7.74 -10.55
C LYS A 656 6.83 -7.96 -11.38
N SER A 657 6.86 -7.57 -12.65
CA SER A 657 5.71 -7.74 -13.55
C SER A 657 5.27 -9.20 -13.70
N ASN A 658 4.00 -9.37 -14.05
CA ASN A 658 3.38 -10.64 -14.43
C ASN A 658 3.52 -11.70 -13.32
N MET A 659 3.07 -11.38 -12.11
CA MET A 659 3.12 -12.32 -10.99
C MET A 659 1.96 -12.12 -10.01
N ILE A 660 1.70 -13.16 -9.24
CA ILE A 660 0.80 -13.15 -8.08
C ILE A 660 1.66 -13.29 -6.82
N PHE A 661 1.44 -12.42 -5.83
CA PHE A 661 1.96 -12.53 -4.48
C PHE A 661 0.79 -12.86 -3.54
N GLU A 662 0.70 -14.11 -3.10
CA GLU A 662 -0.41 -14.66 -2.35
C GLU A 662 -0.03 -14.84 -0.87
N VAL A 663 -0.75 -14.17 0.03
CA VAL A 663 -0.51 -14.15 1.48
C VAL A 663 -1.70 -14.80 2.18
N GLU A 664 -1.54 -16.06 2.55
CA GLU A 664 -2.50 -16.83 3.37
C GLU A 664 -2.08 -16.85 4.86
N GLY A 665 -0.79 -16.67 5.13
CA GLY A 665 -0.24 -16.52 6.48
C GLY A 665 -0.16 -15.06 6.95
N ILE A 666 0.88 -14.74 7.71
CA ILE A 666 1.17 -13.37 8.15
C ILE A 666 2.54 -12.97 7.62
N LEU A 667 2.62 -11.94 6.80
CA LEU A 667 3.86 -11.23 6.48
C LEU A 667 4.00 -10.06 7.45
N ILE A 668 5.05 -10.05 8.27
CA ILE A 668 5.30 -9.01 9.27
C ILE A 668 6.64 -8.30 9.03
N GLY A 669 6.61 -6.97 9.06
CA GLY A 669 7.76 -6.10 8.83
C GLY A 669 8.80 -6.19 9.94
N SER A 670 10.07 -6.07 9.54
CA SER A 670 11.18 -5.84 10.46
C SER A 670 11.08 -4.48 11.12
N THR A 671 11.47 -4.38 12.39
CA THR A 671 11.56 -3.09 13.07
C THR A 671 12.92 -2.40 12.92
N ASP A 672 13.89 -3.02 12.22
CA ASP A 672 15.21 -2.42 11.94
C ASP A 672 15.17 -1.68 10.59
N PRO A 673 15.36 -0.34 10.58
CA PRO A 673 15.41 0.44 9.33
C PRO A 673 16.49 -0.02 8.34
N LYS A 674 17.51 -0.78 8.75
CA LYS A 674 18.53 -1.31 7.83
C LYS A 674 17.98 -2.35 6.85
N ASP A 675 16.87 -2.99 7.21
CA ASP A 675 16.21 -3.98 6.36
C ASP A 675 15.37 -3.32 5.25
N TYR A 676 15.35 -1.98 5.21
CA TYR A 676 14.67 -1.16 4.22
C TYR A 676 15.71 -0.26 3.55
N PRO A 677 16.12 -0.52 2.30
CA PRO A 677 17.06 0.37 1.62
C PRO A 677 16.40 1.73 1.32
N PRO A 678 17.15 2.84 1.27
CA PRO A 678 16.63 4.12 0.83
C PRO A 678 16.24 4.06 -0.67
N VAL A 679 15.14 4.70 -1.03
CA VAL A 679 14.58 4.73 -2.40
C VAL A 679 14.12 6.14 -2.78
N VAL A 680 14.18 6.43 -4.08
CA VAL A 680 13.51 7.61 -4.65
C VAL A 680 12.01 7.35 -4.67
N THR A 681 11.25 8.28 -4.11
CA THR A 681 9.78 8.20 -4.01
C THR A 681 9.20 9.59 -3.76
N ARG A 682 7.92 9.67 -3.40
CA ARG A 682 7.29 10.87 -2.83
C ARG A 682 7.02 10.70 -1.35
N TRP A 683 7.04 11.79 -0.60
CA TRP A 683 6.49 11.85 0.75
C TRP A 683 5.72 13.15 0.91
N GLU A 684 4.46 13.07 1.33
CA GLU A 684 3.52 14.19 1.34
C GLU A 684 3.56 15.03 0.04
N GLY A 685 3.55 14.34 -1.10
CA GLY A 685 3.51 14.97 -2.42
C GLY A 685 4.82 15.61 -2.91
N TRP A 686 5.88 15.64 -2.10
CA TRP A 686 7.22 16.06 -2.54
C TRP A 686 8.08 14.88 -3.00
N ARG A 687 8.83 15.08 -4.07
CA ARG A 687 9.89 14.19 -4.52
C ARG A 687 11.01 14.11 -3.48
N LYS A 688 11.37 12.89 -3.07
CA LYS A 688 12.39 12.61 -2.05
C LYS A 688 13.69 12.13 -2.70
N LEU A 689 14.72 12.97 -2.60
CA LEU A 689 16.05 12.80 -3.18
C LEU A 689 17.12 13.12 -2.14
N THR A 690 18.39 12.82 -2.40
CA THR A 690 19.50 13.28 -1.54
C THR A 690 19.98 14.65 -2.00
N GLN A 691 19.53 15.72 -1.34
CA GLN A 691 19.93 17.10 -1.67
C GLN A 691 20.12 17.97 -0.42
N PRO A 692 21.20 18.76 -0.32
CA PRO A 692 21.37 19.70 0.77
C PRO A 692 20.36 20.85 0.68
N ALA A 693 20.02 21.45 1.82
CA ALA A 693 19.01 22.52 1.95
C ALA A 693 19.11 23.62 0.89
N LYS A 694 20.33 24.12 0.65
CA LYS A 694 20.62 25.19 -0.33
C LYS A 694 20.25 24.85 -1.79
N CYS A 695 20.09 23.57 -2.09
CA CYS A 695 19.78 23.06 -3.44
C CYS A 695 18.33 22.59 -3.57
N TRP A 696 17.61 22.39 -2.46
CA TRP A 696 16.24 21.93 -2.48
C TRP A 696 15.28 23.10 -2.31
N VAL A 697 14.57 23.45 -3.39
CA VAL A 697 13.66 24.62 -3.43
C VAL A 697 12.49 24.52 -2.46
N ASN A 698 12.13 23.30 -2.01
CA ASN A 698 11.04 23.07 -1.05
C ASN A 698 11.55 22.95 0.40
N SER A 699 12.80 23.34 0.68
CA SER A 699 13.39 23.34 2.03
C SER A 699 12.54 24.18 3.01
N THR A 700 12.44 23.72 4.26
CA THR A 700 11.72 24.39 5.36
C THR A 700 12.51 24.28 6.67
N ASP A 701 12.15 25.05 7.69
CA ASP A 701 12.80 24.92 9.01
C ASP A 701 12.63 23.52 9.63
N ALA A 702 11.49 22.87 9.38
CA ALA A 702 11.17 21.54 9.89
C ALA A 702 11.83 20.41 9.07
N VAL A 703 11.96 20.60 7.76
CA VAL A 703 12.61 19.66 6.83
C VAL A 703 13.62 20.45 6.01
N PRO A 704 14.83 20.70 6.56
CA PRO A 704 15.80 21.56 5.90
C PRO A 704 16.44 20.90 4.69
N GLU A 705 16.67 19.58 4.71
CA GLU A 705 17.35 18.85 3.63
C GLU A 705 16.39 17.86 2.98
N ASN A 706 16.60 17.58 1.69
CA ASN A 706 15.93 16.47 1.05
C ASN A 706 16.72 15.19 1.32
N ARG A 707 16.01 14.10 1.65
CA ARG A 707 16.58 12.78 1.88
C ARG A 707 15.67 11.73 1.27
N MET A 708 16.25 10.71 0.64
CA MET A 708 15.48 9.54 0.18
C MET A 708 14.74 8.89 1.36
N ALA A 709 13.54 8.41 1.11
CA ALA A 709 12.77 7.67 2.11
C ALA A 709 13.18 6.19 2.13
N TYR A 710 12.88 5.48 3.20
CA TYR A 710 13.01 4.03 3.28
C TYR A 710 12.03 3.33 2.33
N ALA A 711 12.46 2.21 1.77
CA ALA A 711 11.59 1.30 1.03
C ALA A 711 10.41 0.84 1.90
N SER A 712 9.33 0.45 1.26
CA SER A 712 8.18 -0.15 1.94
C SER A 712 8.41 -1.62 2.25
N LEU A 713 7.51 -2.25 3.01
CA LEU A 713 7.52 -3.71 3.18
C LEU A 713 7.35 -4.42 1.83
N LEU A 714 6.37 -3.98 1.02
CA LEU A 714 6.22 -4.39 -0.38
C LEU A 714 6.40 -3.20 -1.31
N ASN A 715 7.23 -3.39 -2.34
CA ASN A 715 7.52 -2.39 -3.35
C ASN A 715 7.28 -2.98 -4.74
N ALA A 716 6.71 -2.22 -5.65
CA ALA A 716 6.64 -2.62 -7.06
C ALA A 716 6.90 -1.41 -7.97
N GLY A 717 7.62 -1.66 -9.06
CA GLY A 717 7.94 -0.64 -10.04
C GLY A 717 9.01 0.35 -9.58
N VAL A 718 9.02 1.51 -10.23
CA VAL A 718 10.08 2.51 -10.14
C VAL A 718 9.49 3.89 -10.24
N TYR A 719 9.96 4.80 -9.38
CA TYR A 719 9.58 6.20 -9.45
C TYR A 719 10.10 6.87 -10.73
N ASP A 720 9.18 7.31 -11.58
CA ASP A 720 9.47 8.10 -12.78
C ASP A 720 8.33 9.10 -13.03
N GLU A 721 8.64 10.38 -13.05
CA GLU A 721 7.63 11.42 -13.26
C GLU A 721 7.12 11.46 -14.70
N GLY A 722 7.88 10.93 -15.66
CA GLY A 722 7.50 10.91 -17.06
C GLY A 722 7.39 12.30 -17.69
N GLU A 723 6.56 12.39 -18.72
CA GLU A 723 6.29 13.65 -19.40
C GLU A 723 5.18 14.44 -18.69
N ARG A 724 5.33 15.78 -18.67
CA ARG A 724 4.32 16.70 -18.13
C ARG A 724 2.96 16.42 -18.74
N GLY A 725 1.93 16.28 -17.90
CA GLY A 725 0.56 16.07 -18.36
C GLY A 725 0.23 14.69 -18.92
N LYS A 726 1.15 13.72 -18.87
CA LYS A 726 0.93 12.34 -19.31
C LYS A 726 0.92 11.40 -18.12
N SER A 727 0.01 10.44 -18.08
CA SER A 727 -0.16 9.55 -16.92
C SER A 727 0.99 8.55 -16.74
N GLY A 728 1.61 8.08 -17.84
CA GLY A 728 2.78 7.19 -17.81
C GLY A 728 4.14 7.91 -17.58
N PRO A 729 5.27 7.20 -17.75
CA PRO A 729 5.40 5.82 -18.21
C PRO A 729 5.00 4.79 -17.15
N TYR A 730 4.87 3.51 -17.55
CA TYR A 730 4.62 2.40 -16.63
C TYR A 730 5.79 1.41 -16.67
N HIS A 731 6.32 1.06 -15.51
CA HIS A 731 7.57 0.30 -15.35
C HIS A 731 7.37 -1.10 -14.75
N VAL A 732 6.19 -1.34 -14.17
CA VAL A 732 5.75 -2.65 -13.70
C VAL A 732 4.30 -2.87 -14.12
N GLU A 733 3.94 -4.10 -14.48
CA GLU A 733 2.58 -4.40 -14.91
C GLU A 733 2.09 -5.79 -14.53
N ASN A 734 0.77 -5.96 -14.43
CA ASN A 734 0.10 -7.24 -14.15
C ASN A 734 0.60 -7.87 -12.84
N VAL A 735 0.47 -7.12 -11.74
CA VAL A 735 0.85 -7.55 -10.39
C VAL A 735 -0.40 -7.75 -9.57
N ILE A 736 -0.56 -8.95 -9.02
CA ILE A 736 -1.67 -9.30 -8.14
C ILE A 736 -1.12 -9.52 -6.73
N ILE A 737 -1.68 -8.87 -5.72
CA ILE A 737 -1.45 -9.14 -4.30
C ILE A 737 -2.76 -9.67 -3.73
N ARG A 738 -2.79 -10.90 -3.25
CA ARG A 738 -4.05 -11.50 -2.78
C ARG A 738 -3.90 -12.41 -1.58
N GLY A 739 -5.01 -12.91 -1.08
CA GLY A 739 -5.09 -13.96 -0.06
C GLY A 739 -5.78 -13.48 1.21
N HIS A 740 -6.17 -14.40 2.09
CA HIS A 740 -6.94 -14.07 3.29
C HIS A 740 -6.07 -13.74 4.51
N GLY A 741 -4.75 -13.66 4.30
CA GLY A 741 -3.75 -13.39 5.32
C GLY A 741 -3.55 -11.91 5.64
N MET A 742 -2.44 -11.63 6.33
CA MET A 742 -2.10 -10.29 6.85
C MET A 742 -0.75 -9.80 6.33
N ILE A 743 -0.69 -8.54 5.89
CA ILE A 743 0.53 -7.78 5.59
C ILE A 743 0.66 -6.69 6.65
N ASN A 744 1.48 -6.95 7.66
CA ASN A 744 1.66 -6.09 8.83
C ASN A 744 3.00 -5.35 8.77
N GLY A 745 2.97 -4.02 8.62
CA GLY A 745 4.17 -3.19 8.55
C GLY A 745 4.97 -3.09 9.85
N ASN A 746 4.45 -3.59 10.98
CA ASN A 746 5.07 -3.52 12.30
C ASN A 746 5.49 -2.08 12.70
N GLY A 747 4.65 -1.13 12.30
CA GLY A 747 5.02 0.25 12.00
C GLY A 747 5.20 1.16 13.20
N PHE A 748 4.65 0.85 14.37
CA PHE A 748 4.80 1.72 15.55
C PHE A 748 6.28 1.91 15.93
N LYS A 749 7.02 0.79 16.01
CA LYS A 749 8.45 0.84 16.32
C LYS A 749 9.28 1.25 15.12
N LEU A 750 8.95 0.72 13.93
CA LEU A 750 9.68 1.01 12.71
C LEU A 750 9.59 2.52 12.37
N GLY A 751 8.40 3.11 12.34
CA GLY A 751 8.20 4.52 12.05
C GLY A 751 8.94 5.44 13.03
N TYR A 752 8.99 5.05 14.31
CA TYR A 752 9.84 5.75 15.29
C TYR A 752 11.35 5.65 15.00
N ASN A 753 11.81 4.49 14.55
CA ASN A 753 13.23 4.25 14.24
C ASN A 753 13.66 4.91 12.92
N GLU A 754 12.74 5.05 11.97
CA GLU A 754 12.97 5.71 10.69
C GLU A 754 12.92 7.23 10.84
N GLY A 755 11.91 7.74 11.55
CA GLY A 755 11.78 9.15 11.89
C GLY A 755 10.37 9.46 12.42
N PRO A 756 10.17 9.68 13.73
CA PRO A 756 8.84 9.99 14.24
C PRO A 756 8.45 11.41 13.83
N ASN A 757 7.15 11.63 13.65
CA ASN A 757 6.63 12.98 13.47
C ASN A 757 6.77 13.78 14.78
N HIS A 758 7.25 15.01 14.69
CA HIS A 758 7.43 15.91 15.83
C HIS A 758 6.20 16.79 16.09
N TYR A 759 5.27 16.86 15.13
CA TYR A 759 4.00 17.56 15.26
C TYR A 759 2.98 16.67 15.96
N ASP A 760 2.97 16.70 17.28
CA ASP A 760 1.75 16.40 18.03
C ASP A 760 1.31 17.71 18.70
N ILE A 761 0.11 18.16 18.34
CA ILE A 761 -0.40 19.49 18.67
C ILE A 761 -0.80 19.59 20.15
N ASP A 762 -0.68 18.50 20.93
CA ASP A 762 -0.82 18.49 22.39
C ASP A 762 0.11 17.47 23.10
N GLY A 763 1.06 16.86 22.40
CA GLY A 763 1.93 15.80 22.92
C GLY A 763 3.40 16.14 22.74
N GLY A 764 4.15 16.31 23.84
CA GLY A 764 5.60 16.53 23.77
C GLY A 764 6.36 15.42 23.01
N LEU A 765 7.65 15.65 22.76
CA LEU A 765 8.57 14.72 22.08
C LEU A 765 8.32 13.25 22.45
N PRO A 766 8.41 12.30 21.49
CA PRO A 766 8.21 10.89 21.79
C PRO A 766 9.12 10.44 22.92
N VAL A 767 8.58 9.62 23.82
CA VAL A 767 9.33 9.01 24.94
C VAL A 767 9.32 7.50 24.73
N PRO A 768 10.49 6.85 24.56
CA PRO A 768 11.84 7.44 24.53
C PRO A 768 12.09 8.35 23.31
N PHE A 769 13.12 9.20 23.34
CA PHE A 769 13.47 10.11 22.23
C PHE A 769 14.20 9.39 21.10
N SER A 770 13.78 9.59 19.84
CA SER A 770 14.45 9.02 18.66
C SER A 770 15.61 9.93 18.22
N THR A 771 16.74 9.35 17.84
CA THR A 771 17.85 10.11 17.24
C THR A 771 17.61 10.43 15.77
N ARG A 772 16.63 9.80 15.11
CA ARG A 772 16.24 10.08 13.74
C ARG A 772 14.97 10.93 13.80
N MET A 773 15.05 12.23 13.53
CA MET A 773 13.94 13.19 13.70
C MET A 773 13.36 13.69 12.36
N ASP A 774 13.62 12.99 11.26
CA ASP A 774 13.08 13.34 9.95
C ASP A 774 11.86 12.46 9.63
N PRO A 775 10.63 12.94 9.82
CA PRO A 775 9.45 12.11 9.53
C PRO A 775 9.23 11.83 8.05
N SER A 776 9.94 12.53 7.17
CA SER A 776 9.73 12.47 5.73
C SER A 776 10.48 11.33 5.03
N ILE A 777 11.17 10.49 5.81
CA ILE A 777 11.92 9.34 5.30
C ILE A 777 11.26 7.99 5.64
N ARG A 778 10.09 7.98 6.29
CA ARG A 778 9.42 6.72 6.65
C ARG A 778 8.94 5.92 5.43
N GLY A 779 9.07 4.60 5.50
CA GLY A 779 8.52 3.66 4.54
C GLY A 779 6.99 3.56 4.64
N ARG A 780 6.40 2.65 3.84
CA ARG A 780 4.98 2.27 3.90
C ARG A 780 4.84 0.75 4.05
N ALA A 781 3.62 0.26 4.16
CA ALA A 781 3.36 -1.18 3.99
C ALA A 781 3.47 -1.57 2.51
N ILE A 782 2.80 -0.83 1.62
CA ILE A 782 2.82 -1.10 0.17
C ILE A 782 3.05 0.22 -0.58
N THR A 783 4.07 0.26 -1.43
CA THR A 783 4.26 1.34 -2.41
C THR A 783 4.38 0.78 -3.81
N ILE A 784 3.61 1.33 -4.74
CA ILE A 784 3.68 0.98 -6.16
C ILE A 784 3.97 2.25 -6.95
N HIS A 785 5.04 2.23 -7.72
CA HIS A 785 5.42 3.33 -8.60
C HIS A 785 5.22 2.94 -10.06
N ASN A 786 4.57 3.81 -10.83
CA ASN A 786 4.44 3.66 -12.27
C ASN A 786 3.90 2.26 -12.65
N GLY A 787 2.96 1.74 -11.86
CA GLY A 787 2.36 0.43 -12.04
C GLY A 787 1.19 0.48 -13.01
N LYS A 788 1.00 -0.57 -13.81
CA LYS A 788 -0.17 -0.75 -14.66
C LYS A 788 -0.84 -2.10 -14.42
N ASN A 789 -2.17 -2.15 -14.33
CA ASN A 789 -2.91 -3.39 -14.09
C ASN A 789 -2.48 -4.05 -12.75
N ILE A 790 -2.85 -3.40 -11.66
CA ILE A 790 -2.55 -3.84 -10.29
C ILE A 790 -3.85 -4.30 -9.64
N TYR A 791 -3.85 -5.48 -9.02
CA TYR A 791 -5.01 -6.00 -8.31
C TYR A 791 -4.64 -6.41 -6.88
N ILE A 792 -5.26 -5.81 -5.87
CA ILE A 792 -5.06 -6.11 -4.44
C ILE A 792 -6.37 -6.63 -3.87
N LYS A 793 -6.39 -7.87 -3.37
CA LYS A 793 -7.64 -8.56 -3.03
C LYS A 793 -7.59 -9.30 -1.70
N ASP A 794 -8.65 -9.23 -0.90
CA ASP A 794 -8.93 -10.05 0.31
C ASP A 794 -7.95 -9.89 1.50
N VAL A 795 -6.78 -9.28 1.30
CA VAL A 795 -5.73 -9.16 2.32
C VAL A 795 -6.08 -8.12 3.39
N THR A 796 -5.61 -8.38 4.60
CA THR A 796 -5.51 -7.33 5.63
C THR A 796 -4.16 -6.63 5.53
N VAL A 797 -4.14 -5.32 5.32
CA VAL A 797 -2.91 -4.50 5.32
C VAL A 797 -2.93 -3.60 6.55
N CYS A 798 -1.93 -3.70 7.41
CA CYS A 798 -2.00 -3.02 8.70
C CYS A 798 -0.68 -2.51 9.25
N TYR A 799 -0.78 -1.57 10.19
CA TYR A 799 0.30 -0.97 10.96
C TYR A 799 1.53 -0.65 10.11
N SER A 800 1.30 0.06 9.00
CA SER A 800 2.38 0.71 8.26
C SER A 800 3.14 1.70 9.14
N PRO A 801 4.45 1.95 8.95
CA PRO A 801 5.17 3.01 9.67
C PRO A 801 4.73 4.44 9.31
N SER A 802 4.01 4.61 8.18
CA SER A 802 3.42 5.87 7.71
C SER A 802 2.12 5.55 6.92
N TRP A 803 1.92 6.15 5.75
CA TRP A 803 0.79 5.85 4.85
C TRP A 803 0.75 4.35 4.55
N THR A 804 -0.42 3.75 4.39
CA THR A 804 -0.51 2.29 4.33
C THR A 804 -0.29 1.75 2.92
N ILE A 805 -1.10 2.20 1.94
CA ILE A 805 -0.99 1.79 0.54
C ILE A 805 -0.85 3.04 -0.34
N HIS A 806 0.32 3.23 -0.95
CA HIS A 806 0.62 4.42 -1.78
C HIS A 806 0.86 4.03 -3.23
N THR A 807 -0.05 4.43 -4.12
CA THR A 807 0.10 4.23 -5.57
C THR A 807 0.47 5.54 -6.24
N ILE A 808 1.66 5.60 -6.83
CA ILE A 808 2.23 6.81 -7.42
C ILE A 808 2.33 6.62 -8.93
N TYR A 809 1.71 7.51 -9.72
CA TYR A 809 1.72 7.46 -11.19
C TYR A 809 1.23 6.13 -11.77
N CYS A 810 0.27 5.47 -11.10
CA CYS A 810 -0.24 4.16 -11.51
C CYS A 810 -1.47 4.30 -12.41
N SER A 811 -1.77 3.22 -13.15
CA SER A 811 -2.99 3.12 -13.95
C SER A 811 -3.64 1.75 -13.87
N HIS A 812 -4.97 1.68 -13.83
CA HIS A 812 -5.73 0.43 -13.71
C HIS A 812 -5.33 -0.31 -12.43
N VAL A 813 -5.73 0.26 -11.30
CA VAL A 813 -5.47 -0.28 -9.98
C VAL A 813 -6.80 -0.63 -9.33
N THR A 814 -6.98 -1.88 -8.93
CA THR A 814 -8.19 -2.33 -8.23
C THR A 814 -7.84 -2.86 -6.84
N MET A 815 -8.48 -2.32 -5.82
CA MET A 815 -8.51 -2.83 -4.45
C MET A 815 -9.90 -3.40 -4.18
N ASP A 816 -9.97 -4.70 -3.86
CA ASP A 816 -11.22 -5.47 -3.74
C ASP A 816 -11.24 -6.22 -2.40
N HIS A 817 -12.22 -5.92 -1.56
CA HIS A 817 -12.43 -6.63 -0.28
C HIS A 817 -11.20 -6.61 0.65
N ILE A 818 -10.43 -5.51 0.67
CA ILE A 818 -9.29 -5.40 1.59
C ILE A 818 -9.68 -4.72 2.91
N MET A 819 -8.95 -5.07 3.97
CA MET A 819 -9.05 -4.40 5.27
C MET A 819 -7.78 -3.60 5.53
N VAL A 820 -7.91 -2.33 5.89
CA VAL A 820 -6.79 -1.43 6.15
C VAL A 820 -6.84 -0.90 7.59
N ILE A 821 -5.85 -1.27 8.41
CA ILE A 821 -5.83 -0.95 9.84
C ILE A 821 -4.52 -0.27 10.24
N SER A 822 -4.56 0.97 10.68
CA SER A 822 -3.38 1.69 11.20
C SER A 822 -3.62 2.33 12.57
N LYS A 823 -4.74 1.95 13.21
CA LYS A 823 -5.16 2.37 14.55
C LYS A 823 -5.55 1.15 15.40
N GLY A 824 -5.51 1.30 16.72
CA GLY A 824 -5.98 0.32 17.70
C GLY A 824 -6.88 0.98 18.75
N THR A 825 -7.77 0.22 19.37
CA THR A 825 -8.62 0.73 20.46
C THR A 825 -7.83 0.89 21.75
N GLY A 826 -8.21 1.84 22.61
CA GLY A 826 -7.70 1.94 23.98
C GLY A 826 -6.65 3.03 24.16
N LYS A 827 -5.90 2.95 25.25
CA LYS A 827 -4.86 3.94 25.60
C LYS A 827 -3.56 3.25 25.97
N THR A 828 -2.45 3.85 25.56
CA THR A 828 -1.11 3.43 26.01
C THR A 828 -0.35 4.65 26.54
N GLY A 829 0.82 4.44 27.15
CA GLY A 829 1.83 5.49 27.28
C GLY A 829 2.19 6.06 25.89
N ALA A 830 3.13 6.96 25.66
CA ALA A 830 3.30 7.68 24.36
C ALA A 830 2.14 8.58 23.90
N SER A 831 0.89 8.15 23.80
CA SER A 831 -0.24 8.97 23.32
C SER A 831 -1.57 8.50 23.93
N ASP A 832 -2.52 9.43 24.13
CA ASP A 832 -3.88 9.13 24.59
C ASP A 832 -4.68 8.24 23.60
N ASP A 833 -4.09 7.85 22.47
CA ASP A 833 -4.64 7.01 21.41
C ASP A 833 -3.56 6.08 20.80
N ILE A 834 -3.94 4.85 20.39
CA ILE A 834 -3.03 3.88 19.74
C ILE A 834 -3.11 4.07 18.23
N CYS A 835 -2.29 4.96 17.70
CA CYS A 835 -2.41 5.42 16.32
C CYS A 835 -1.04 5.51 15.61
N ILE A 836 -0.96 5.00 14.39
CA ILE A 836 0.18 5.30 13.50
C ILE A 836 0.05 6.75 13.03
N LEU A 837 1.10 7.54 13.28
CA LEU A 837 1.21 8.90 12.79
C LEU A 837 1.27 8.92 11.26
N ASN A 838 0.46 9.76 10.61
CA ASN A 838 0.26 9.72 9.15
C ASN A 838 -0.12 8.31 8.68
N GLY A 839 -0.99 7.64 9.43
CA GLY A 839 -1.48 6.30 9.15
C GLY A 839 -2.65 6.31 8.18
N ASP A 840 -2.55 7.01 7.05
CA ASP A 840 -3.56 7.03 5.99
C ASP A 840 -3.79 5.59 5.46
N GLY A 841 -5.00 5.31 4.97
CA GLY A 841 -5.35 4.01 4.42
C GLY A 841 -4.82 3.82 3.00
N ILE A 842 -5.49 4.40 2.01
CA ILE A 842 -5.10 4.33 0.58
C ILE A 842 -4.87 5.73 0.02
N ASP A 843 -3.73 5.91 -0.64
CA ASP A 843 -3.28 7.18 -1.20
C ASP A 843 -3.03 7.07 -2.72
N PRO A 844 -4.05 7.25 -3.58
CA PRO A 844 -3.84 7.38 -5.01
C PRO A 844 -3.17 8.74 -5.31
N ASP A 845 -1.90 8.73 -5.70
CA ASP A 845 -1.10 9.93 -5.96
C ASP A 845 -0.77 10.03 -7.46
N SER A 846 -1.39 11.01 -8.13
CA SER A 846 -1.30 11.20 -9.58
C SER A 846 -1.57 9.89 -10.36
N SER A 847 -2.52 9.10 -9.87
CA SER A 847 -2.88 7.79 -10.42
C SER A 847 -4.25 7.85 -11.08
N ILE A 848 -4.46 7.06 -12.14
CA ILE A 848 -5.69 7.08 -12.94
C ILE A 848 -6.33 5.70 -13.10
N HIS A 849 -7.64 5.63 -13.31
CA HIS A 849 -8.38 4.35 -13.39
C HIS A 849 -8.15 3.50 -12.12
N VAL A 850 -8.67 3.98 -11.00
CA VAL A 850 -8.52 3.30 -9.70
C VAL A 850 -9.89 2.88 -9.18
N ASN A 851 -10.05 1.60 -8.84
CA ASN A 851 -11.23 1.07 -8.18
C ASN A 851 -10.89 0.71 -6.73
N ILE A 852 -11.67 1.21 -5.77
CA ILE A 852 -11.61 0.81 -4.37
C ILE A 852 -13.00 0.30 -4.02
N PHE A 853 -13.14 -1.01 -3.89
CA PHE A 853 -14.43 -1.68 -3.77
C PHE A 853 -14.48 -2.57 -2.54
N ASP A 854 -15.57 -2.47 -1.78
CA ASP A 854 -15.86 -3.31 -0.62
C ASP A 854 -14.76 -3.32 0.45
N CYS A 855 -14.05 -2.20 0.62
CA CYS A 855 -12.93 -2.09 1.54
C CYS A 855 -13.37 -1.56 2.91
N PHE A 856 -12.70 -2.04 3.97
CA PHE A 856 -12.91 -1.57 5.34
C PHE A 856 -11.68 -0.82 5.88
N PHE A 857 -11.91 0.30 6.58
CA PHE A 857 -10.86 1.16 7.11
C PHE A 857 -11.03 1.41 8.61
N TYR A 858 -9.93 1.23 9.35
CA TYR A 858 -9.75 1.70 10.72
C TYR A 858 -8.36 2.33 10.87
N THR A 859 -8.28 3.62 10.51
CA THR A 859 -7.02 4.29 10.16
C THR A 859 -6.65 5.40 11.14
N GLY A 860 -5.34 5.56 11.35
CA GLY A 860 -4.76 6.61 12.18
C GLY A 860 -4.85 8.01 11.57
N ASP A 861 -5.09 8.10 10.26
CA ASP A 861 -5.39 9.34 9.54
C ASP A 861 -6.57 9.11 8.56
N ASP A 862 -6.58 9.76 7.39
CA ASP A 862 -7.59 9.57 6.35
C ASP A 862 -7.78 8.10 5.92
N ALA A 863 -9.01 7.66 5.68
CA ALA A 863 -9.27 6.30 5.16
C ALA A 863 -8.83 6.16 3.69
N VAL A 864 -9.22 7.12 2.86
CA VAL A 864 -8.71 7.29 1.49
C VAL A 864 -8.37 8.75 1.30
N ALA A 865 -7.17 9.04 0.80
CA ALA A 865 -6.72 10.39 0.48
C ALA A 865 -6.22 10.45 -0.97
N VAL A 866 -7.04 10.99 -1.87
CA VAL A 866 -6.62 11.21 -3.27
C VAL A 866 -5.66 12.39 -3.34
N LYS A 867 -4.48 12.18 -3.92
CA LYS A 867 -3.38 13.14 -4.01
C LYS A 867 -2.89 13.27 -5.46
N SER A 868 -2.12 14.29 -5.75
CA SER A 868 -1.51 14.57 -7.05
C SER A 868 -0.35 15.56 -6.93
N GLY A 869 0.41 15.44 -5.85
CA GLY A 869 1.60 16.26 -5.58
C GLY A 869 1.37 17.54 -4.80
N ARG A 870 2.47 18.19 -4.43
CA ARG A 870 2.47 19.35 -3.53
C ARG A 870 3.08 20.59 -4.18
N ASP A 871 2.40 21.72 -3.98
CA ASP A 871 2.81 23.07 -4.37
C ASP A 871 3.31 23.16 -5.82
N ARG A 872 4.29 24.02 -6.10
CA ARG A 872 4.75 24.27 -7.47
C ARG A 872 5.31 23.03 -8.16
N GLU A 873 5.95 22.13 -7.41
CA GLU A 873 6.49 20.87 -7.94
C GLU A 873 5.37 19.99 -8.52
N GLY A 874 4.29 19.75 -7.77
CA GLY A 874 3.14 19.01 -8.29
C GLY A 874 2.41 19.76 -9.40
N ASN A 875 2.23 21.07 -9.25
CA ASN A 875 1.50 21.89 -10.21
C ASN A 875 2.18 21.96 -11.59
N GLU A 876 3.51 22.08 -11.64
CA GLU A 876 4.25 22.12 -12.91
C GLU A 876 4.27 20.76 -13.63
N LEU A 877 4.22 19.64 -12.90
CA LEU A 877 4.08 18.28 -13.46
C LEU A 877 2.73 18.05 -14.14
N ASN A 878 1.66 18.65 -13.60
CA ASN A 878 0.32 18.64 -14.19
C ASN A 878 -0.23 17.22 -14.46
N LYS A 879 0.02 16.28 -13.54
CA LYS A 879 -0.49 14.89 -13.57
C LYS A 879 -1.62 14.71 -12.53
N PRO A 880 -2.87 15.06 -12.85
CA PRO A 880 -3.98 14.92 -11.91
C PRO A 880 -4.29 13.44 -11.61
N SER A 881 -4.90 13.19 -10.46
CA SER A 881 -5.56 11.90 -10.17
C SER A 881 -6.97 11.90 -10.76
N ALA A 882 -7.33 10.86 -11.50
CA ALA A 882 -8.59 10.85 -12.24
C ALA A 882 -9.19 9.48 -12.54
N TYR A 883 -10.48 9.43 -12.87
CA TYR A 883 -11.20 8.19 -13.14
C TYR A 883 -11.12 7.21 -11.97
N ILE A 884 -11.36 7.73 -10.76
CA ILE A 884 -11.32 6.96 -9.52
C ILE A 884 -12.74 6.63 -9.10
N ARG A 885 -12.97 5.38 -8.69
CA ARG A 885 -14.24 4.86 -8.20
C ARG A 885 -14.03 4.26 -6.83
N VAL A 886 -14.72 4.81 -5.82
CA VAL A 886 -14.72 4.28 -4.44
C VAL A 886 -16.16 3.90 -4.09
N THR A 887 -16.40 2.61 -3.94
CA THR A 887 -17.76 2.07 -3.80
C THR A 887 -17.87 0.99 -2.74
N ASP A 888 -19.00 0.97 -2.02
CA ASP A 888 -19.31 -0.06 -1.02
C ASP A 888 -18.29 -0.14 0.12
N CYS A 889 -17.59 0.97 0.41
CA CYS A 889 -16.54 1.02 1.42
C CYS A 889 -17.05 1.56 2.76
N ALA A 890 -16.41 1.13 3.85
CA ALA A 890 -16.72 1.57 5.20
C ALA A 890 -15.47 2.07 5.94
N SER A 891 -15.56 3.29 6.49
CA SER A 891 -14.56 3.85 7.41
C SER A 891 -15.19 4.01 8.79
N VAL A 892 -14.66 3.29 9.78
CA VAL A 892 -15.23 3.24 11.13
C VAL A 892 -14.15 3.48 12.17
N GLY A 893 -14.20 4.60 12.89
CA GLY A 893 -13.22 4.94 13.94
C GLY A 893 -11.93 5.57 13.43
N SER A 894 -11.83 5.83 12.12
CA SER A 894 -10.67 6.51 11.52
C SER A 894 -10.57 7.98 11.94
N LYS A 895 -9.39 8.58 11.81
CA LYS A 895 -9.23 10.00 12.09
C LYS A 895 -9.85 10.88 11.00
N GLY A 896 -9.64 10.55 9.73
CA GLY A 896 -10.32 11.17 8.58
C GLY A 896 -11.16 10.14 7.82
N GLY A 897 -12.27 10.58 7.23
CA GLY A 897 -13.10 9.74 6.38
C GLY A 897 -12.51 9.60 4.97
N PHE A 898 -13.28 10.01 3.97
CA PHE A 898 -12.88 9.95 2.57
C PHE A 898 -12.51 11.35 2.06
N CYS A 899 -11.29 11.48 1.56
CA CYS A 899 -10.63 12.77 1.39
C CYS A 899 -10.02 12.95 -0.01
N ILE A 900 -9.98 14.20 -0.46
CA ILE A 900 -9.10 14.67 -1.54
C ILE A 900 -8.14 15.70 -0.94
N GLY A 901 -6.83 15.53 -1.17
CA GLY A 901 -5.79 16.43 -0.70
C GLY A 901 -5.15 16.05 0.65
N SER A 902 -4.34 16.91 1.26
CA SER A 902 -4.07 18.30 0.84
C SER A 902 -3.14 18.43 -0.37
N GLU A 903 -2.40 17.37 -0.69
CA GLU A 903 -1.43 17.32 -1.78
C GLU A 903 -2.15 17.15 -3.13
N GLN A 904 -2.91 18.14 -3.57
CA GLN A 904 -3.69 18.09 -4.81
C GLN A 904 -3.13 18.98 -5.93
N ALA A 905 -1.86 19.38 -5.88
CA ALA A 905 -1.34 20.49 -6.69
C ALA A 905 -1.44 20.33 -8.23
N ALA A 906 -1.50 19.09 -8.73
CA ALA A 906 -1.75 18.82 -10.16
C ALA A 906 -3.24 18.67 -10.51
N GLY A 907 -4.13 18.72 -9.53
CA GLY A 907 -5.58 18.58 -9.66
C GLY A 907 -6.10 17.16 -9.39
N ALA A 908 -7.42 17.05 -9.32
CA ALA A 908 -8.14 15.78 -9.24
C ALA A 908 -9.48 15.92 -9.96
N HIS A 909 -9.84 14.96 -10.82
CA HIS A 909 -11.10 15.06 -11.56
C HIS A 909 -11.74 13.73 -11.96
N ASP A 910 -13.02 13.77 -12.34
CA ASP A 910 -13.76 12.60 -12.79
C ASP A 910 -13.87 11.47 -11.73
N ILE A 911 -14.09 11.79 -10.46
CA ILE A 911 -14.11 10.81 -9.34
C ILE A 911 -15.54 10.49 -8.87
N LEU A 912 -15.82 9.21 -8.66
CA LEU A 912 -17.07 8.70 -8.11
C LEU A 912 -16.86 8.09 -6.72
N TRP A 913 -17.61 8.58 -5.73
CA TRP A 913 -17.74 8.04 -4.39
C TRP A 913 -19.19 7.61 -4.19
N GLN A 914 -19.47 6.32 -3.98
CA GLN A 914 -20.85 5.84 -3.86
C GLN A 914 -21.06 4.70 -2.86
N ASN A 915 -22.17 4.75 -2.13
CA ASN A 915 -22.53 3.72 -1.14
C ASN A 915 -21.46 3.59 -0.04
N LEU A 916 -21.18 4.70 0.64
CA LEU A 916 -20.14 4.78 1.67
C LEU A 916 -20.73 4.84 3.07
N VAL A 917 -20.10 4.14 4.00
CA VAL A 917 -20.41 4.24 5.43
C VAL A 917 -19.23 4.91 6.14
N VAL A 918 -19.50 6.01 6.83
CA VAL A 918 -18.51 6.79 7.57
C VAL A 918 -19.00 6.94 8.99
N LYS A 919 -18.30 6.34 9.95
CA LYS A 919 -18.80 6.25 11.32
C LYS A 919 -17.73 6.52 12.36
N ASP A 920 -18.09 7.27 13.39
CA ASP A 920 -17.26 7.56 14.56
C ASP A 920 -15.87 8.13 14.16
N ILE A 921 -15.86 9.08 13.23
CA ILE A 921 -14.63 9.69 12.69
C ILE A 921 -14.16 10.86 13.56
N ASP A 922 -12.86 10.89 13.90
CA ASP A 922 -12.32 11.91 14.80
C ASP A 922 -12.33 13.32 14.19
N LEU A 923 -12.24 13.47 12.86
CA LEU A 923 -12.31 14.74 12.11
C LEU A 923 -13.53 14.73 11.16
N PHE A 924 -13.32 14.90 9.86
CA PHE A 924 -14.37 15.16 8.88
C PHE A 924 -14.71 13.90 8.07
N GLY A 925 -15.99 13.77 7.71
CA GLY A 925 -16.49 12.62 6.96
C GLY A 925 -16.10 12.66 5.50
N LEU A 926 -16.58 13.68 4.77
CA LEU A 926 -16.28 13.91 3.36
C LEU A 926 -15.52 15.23 3.22
N TRP A 927 -14.27 15.19 2.74
CA TRP A 927 -13.38 16.34 2.86
C TRP A 927 -12.55 16.62 1.60
N ILE A 928 -12.59 17.86 1.11
CA ILE A 928 -11.65 18.36 0.10
C ILE A 928 -10.75 19.42 0.75
N LYS A 929 -9.44 19.17 0.70
CA LYS A 929 -8.38 19.98 1.29
C LYS A 929 -7.49 20.59 0.22
N ALA A 930 -7.38 21.91 0.23
CA ALA A 930 -6.35 22.63 -0.50
C ALA A 930 -5.78 23.76 0.36
N SER A 931 -4.48 24.02 0.21
CA SER A 931 -3.82 25.22 0.76
C SER A 931 -3.69 26.25 -0.36
N PRO A 932 -3.67 27.56 -0.06
CA PRO A 932 -3.45 28.61 -1.07
C PRO A 932 -2.16 28.42 -1.89
N SER A 933 -1.17 27.68 -1.34
CA SER A 933 0.09 27.38 -2.01
C SER A 933 0.02 26.27 -3.07
N ARG A 934 -1.07 25.48 -3.11
CA ARG A 934 -1.11 24.23 -3.88
C ARG A 934 -1.28 24.45 -5.38
N GLY A 935 -2.09 25.44 -5.79
CA GLY A 935 -2.64 25.46 -7.14
C GLY A 935 -3.50 24.23 -7.41
N GLY A 936 -3.62 23.84 -8.68
CA GLY A 936 -4.38 22.66 -9.09
C GLY A 936 -5.88 22.94 -9.23
N LEU A 937 -6.57 22.03 -9.93
CA LEU A 937 -8.00 22.09 -10.18
C LEU A 937 -8.66 20.79 -9.68
N VAL A 938 -9.56 20.90 -8.72
CA VAL A 938 -10.39 19.80 -8.22
C VAL A 938 -11.81 19.98 -8.76
N GLN A 939 -12.22 19.09 -9.68
CA GLN A 939 -13.53 19.22 -10.32
C GLN A 939 -14.18 17.88 -10.69
N ASP A 940 -15.47 17.89 -10.97
CA ASP A 940 -16.21 16.70 -11.44
C ASP A 940 -16.13 15.54 -10.44
N ILE A 941 -16.30 15.87 -9.15
CA ILE A 941 -16.33 14.92 -8.05
C ILE A 941 -17.79 14.64 -7.65
N MET A 942 -18.19 13.37 -7.69
CA MET A 942 -19.53 12.94 -7.33
C MET A 942 -19.51 12.09 -6.05
N TRP A 943 -20.20 12.56 -5.03
CA TRP A 943 -20.52 11.80 -3.81
C TRP A 943 -22.00 11.47 -3.82
N LYS A 944 -22.35 10.18 -3.77
CA LYS A 944 -23.75 9.76 -3.68
C LYS A 944 -24.00 8.60 -2.74
N ASP A 945 -25.11 8.62 -2.03
CA ASP A 945 -25.53 7.54 -1.11
C ASP A 945 -24.50 7.30 0.01
N CYS A 946 -24.15 8.35 0.74
CA CYS A 946 -23.20 8.28 1.84
C CYS A 946 -23.92 8.41 3.18
N VAL A 947 -23.60 7.54 4.12
CA VAL A 947 -24.10 7.60 5.50
C VAL A 947 -22.97 8.04 6.42
N LEU A 948 -23.15 9.18 7.08
CA LEU A 948 -22.19 9.77 8.02
C LEU A 948 -22.80 9.76 9.43
N GLU A 949 -22.16 9.09 10.39
CA GLU A 949 -22.61 9.07 11.78
C GLU A 949 -21.46 9.38 12.74
N GLY A 950 -21.62 10.38 13.62
CA GLY A 950 -20.64 10.59 14.70
C GLY A 950 -19.29 11.15 14.24
N THR A 951 -19.28 12.01 13.22
CA THR A 951 -18.08 12.72 12.74
C THR A 951 -17.95 14.09 13.41
N GLN A 952 -16.78 14.76 13.39
CA GLN A 952 -16.73 16.18 13.79
C GLN A 952 -17.49 17.08 12.82
N GLY A 953 -17.31 16.84 11.52
CA GLY A 953 -18.03 17.54 10.45
C GLY A 953 -18.50 16.58 9.37
N GLY A 954 -19.62 16.90 8.72
CA GLY A 954 -20.19 16.10 7.63
C GLY A 954 -19.43 16.29 6.32
N ILE A 955 -19.73 17.39 5.61
CA ILE A 955 -19.11 17.80 4.36
C ILE A 955 -18.24 19.04 4.60
N PHE A 956 -16.97 18.98 4.23
CA PHE A 956 -16.08 20.14 4.29
C PHE A 956 -15.31 20.35 2.98
N LEU A 957 -15.44 21.53 2.40
CA LEU A 957 -14.64 21.99 1.27
C LEU A 957 -13.80 23.18 1.72
N GLU A 958 -12.48 23.10 1.60
CA GLU A 958 -11.60 24.22 1.92
C GLU A 958 -10.41 24.35 0.97
N ASP A 959 -10.09 25.60 0.64
CA ASP A 959 -8.85 26.00 -0.02
C ASP A 959 -7.94 26.85 0.90
N ARG A 960 -8.32 26.93 2.18
CA ARG A 960 -7.62 27.61 3.27
C ARG A 960 -6.87 26.67 4.22
N TYR A 961 -6.70 25.40 3.83
CA TYR A 961 -6.01 24.41 4.64
C TYR A 961 -4.58 24.87 4.97
N HIS A 962 -4.07 24.49 6.13
CA HIS A 962 -2.71 24.84 6.54
C HIS A 962 -1.66 24.18 5.63
N GLY A 963 -0.73 24.98 5.09
CA GLY A 963 0.38 24.52 4.26
C GLY A 963 1.68 25.24 4.61
N SER A 964 2.83 24.64 4.27
CA SER A 964 4.16 25.23 4.51
C SER A 964 4.41 26.50 3.70
N GLY A 965 3.71 26.68 2.57
CA GLY A 965 3.93 27.78 1.64
C GLY A 965 5.32 27.79 0.99
N SER A 966 6.10 26.71 1.12
CA SER A 966 7.44 26.61 0.53
C SER A 966 7.30 26.32 -0.96
N ASN A 967 7.85 27.22 -1.80
CA ASN A 967 7.77 27.15 -3.26
C ASN A 967 6.30 27.01 -3.77
N PRO A 968 5.44 28.00 -3.52
CA PRO A 968 4.02 27.92 -3.84
C PRO A 968 3.79 27.88 -5.36
N ALA A 969 2.71 27.23 -5.78
CA ALA A 969 2.25 27.29 -7.16
C ALA A 969 2.00 28.74 -7.59
N ARG A 970 2.06 28.98 -8.91
CA ARG A 970 1.85 30.33 -9.48
C ARG A 970 0.39 30.74 -9.57
N VAL A 971 -0.51 29.81 -9.27
CA VAL A 971 -1.97 29.97 -9.31
C VAL A 971 -2.53 29.46 -7.99
N LEU A 972 -3.66 30.04 -7.57
CA LEU A 972 -4.43 29.54 -6.44
C LEU A 972 -5.10 28.20 -6.80
N PRO A 973 -5.40 27.35 -5.81
CA PRO A 973 -6.24 26.18 -6.03
C PRO A 973 -7.66 26.59 -6.47
N GLU A 974 -8.26 25.78 -7.32
CA GLU A 974 -9.66 25.91 -7.74
C GLU A 974 -10.41 24.63 -7.38
N ILE A 975 -11.56 24.76 -6.72
CA ILE A 975 -12.45 23.66 -6.36
C ILE A 975 -13.83 23.97 -6.93
N CYS A 976 -14.29 23.17 -7.89
CA CYS A 976 -15.56 23.45 -8.54
C CYS A 976 -16.30 22.21 -9.08
N HIS A 977 -17.58 22.34 -9.44
CA HIS A 977 -18.34 21.27 -10.13
C HIS A 977 -18.37 19.95 -9.37
N ASN A 978 -18.63 20.03 -8.06
CA ASN A 978 -18.72 18.87 -7.18
C ASN A 978 -20.17 18.67 -6.76
N THR A 979 -20.63 17.41 -6.79
CA THR A 979 -22.00 17.04 -6.45
C THR A 979 -22.01 16.14 -5.22
N PHE A 980 -22.87 16.47 -4.26
CA PHE A 980 -23.22 15.67 -3.10
C PHE A 980 -24.71 15.34 -3.17
N GLN A 981 -25.06 14.07 -3.32
CA GLN A 981 -26.45 13.64 -3.45
C GLN A 981 -26.77 12.53 -2.46
N ASN A 982 -27.92 12.61 -1.80
CA ASN A 982 -28.34 11.57 -0.84
C ASN A 982 -27.27 11.32 0.24
N ILE A 983 -26.80 12.40 0.87
CA ILE A 983 -25.93 12.33 2.02
C ILE A 983 -26.82 12.31 3.27
N CYS A 984 -26.79 11.20 4.00
CA CYS A 984 -27.49 11.04 5.26
C CYS A 984 -26.49 11.21 6.40
N SER A 985 -26.55 12.35 7.07
CA SER A 985 -25.57 12.77 8.06
C SER A 985 -26.24 12.97 9.41
N LYS A 986 -25.78 12.26 10.45
CA LYS A 986 -26.30 12.43 11.80
C LYS A 986 -25.24 12.48 12.88
N ARG A 987 -25.53 13.14 14.00
CA ARG A 987 -24.67 13.17 15.19
C ARG A 987 -23.30 13.83 14.94
N GLN A 988 -23.25 14.87 14.11
CA GLN A 988 -22.00 15.61 13.87
C GLN A 988 -21.63 16.42 15.12
N LYS A 989 -20.34 16.45 15.48
CA LYS A 989 -19.89 17.17 16.68
C LYS A 989 -20.02 18.68 16.53
N TYR A 990 -19.66 19.23 15.36
CA TYR A 990 -19.54 20.67 15.17
C TYR A 990 -20.38 21.21 14.00
N PHE A 991 -20.35 20.56 12.82
CA PHE A 991 -21.05 21.10 11.64
C PHE A 991 -21.56 20.02 10.69
N GLY A 992 -22.64 20.34 9.96
CA GLY A 992 -23.15 19.51 8.88
C GLY A 992 -22.40 19.78 7.57
N ILE A 993 -22.41 21.04 7.12
CA ILE A 993 -21.79 21.46 5.86
C ILE A 993 -20.95 22.72 6.10
N LYS A 994 -19.71 22.72 5.60
CA LYS A 994 -18.86 23.91 5.58
C LYS A 994 -18.17 24.07 4.23
N VAL A 995 -18.22 25.27 3.68
CA VAL A 995 -17.46 25.69 2.49
C VAL A 995 -16.63 26.92 2.89
N ALA A 996 -15.32 26.80 2.77
CA ALA A 996 -14.38 27.86 3.14
C ALA A 996 -13.41 28.13 1.98
N GLY A 997 -13.84 28.98 1.04
CA GLY A 997 -13.10 29.40 -0.16
C GLY A 997 -12.24 30.65 0.04
N LEU A 998 -11.35 31.03 -0.88
CA LEU A 998 -10.58 32.28 -0.83
C LEU A 998 -11.30 33.44 -1.54
N GLU A 999 -11.10 34.69 -1.10
CA GLU A 999 -11.71 35.88 -1.76
C GLU A 999 -11.23 36.06 -3.22
N ASP A 1000 -10.05 35.55 -3.55
CA ASP A 1000 -9.45 35.58 -4.90
C ASP A 1000 -9.60 34.24 -5.66
N SER A 1001 -10.23 33.24 -5.05
CA SER A 1001 -10.50 31.92 -5.64
C SER A 1001 -11.72 31.29 -4.96
N TYR A 1002 -12.92 31.72 -5.36
CA TYR A 1002 -14.15 31.22 -4.76
C TYR A 1002 -14.28 29.71 -4.99
N ILE A 1003 -14.79 28.97 -4.01
CA ILE A 1003 -15.25 27.60 -4.27
C ILE A 1003 -16.58 27.72 -4.99
N HIS A 1004 -16.75 27.08 -6.15
CA HIS A 1004 -17.91 27.36 -7.00
C HIS A 1004 -18.56 26.17 -7.71
N ASP A 1005 -19.81 26.35 -8.13
CA ASP A 1005 -20.59 25.33 -8.84
C ASP A 1005 -20.69 24.01 -8.04
N ILE A 1006 -21.10 24.13 -6.78
CA ILE A 1006 -21.28 22.97 -5.89
C ILE A 1006 -22.78 22.66 -5.80
N LEU A 1007 -23.15 21.41 -6.06
CA LEU A 1007 -24.52 20.94 -5.91
C LEU A 1007 -24.64 20.03 -4.69
N ILE A 1008 -25.50 20.39 -3.76
CA ILE A 1008 -25.89 19.53 -2.63
C ILE A 1008 -27.38 19.27 -2.76
N ARG A 1009 -27.77 18.01 -2.96
CA ARG A 1009 -29.18 17.66 -3.14
C ARG A 1009 -29.64 16.40 -2.44
N ASP A 1010 -30.95 16.30 -2.22
CA ASP A 1010 -31.62 15.13 -1.64
C ASP A 1010 -30.97 14.63 -0.35
N SER A 1011 -30.41 15.54 0.45
CA SER A 1011 -29.56 15.20 1.59
C SER A 1011 -30.27 15.51 2.92
N LEU A 1012 -29.93 14.75 3.96
CA LEU A 1012 -30.55 14.84 5.28
C LEU A 1012 -29.46 15.02 6.33
N PHE A 1013 -29.55 16.11 7.09
CA PHE A 1013 -28.70 16.37 8.25
C PHE A 1013 -29.54 16.38 9.53
N GLU A 1014 -29.18 15.55 10.50
CA GLU A 1014 -29.87 15.40 11.78
C GLU A 1014 -28.89 15.51 12.97
N GLU A 1015 -29.37 16.06 14.10
CA GLU A 1015 -28.64 16.01 15.37
C GLU A 1015 -27.19 16.54 15.30
N ILE A 1016 -26.99 17.86 15.20
CA ILE A 1016 -25.68 18.48 15.47
C ILE A 1016 -25.51 18.57 17.00
N LEU A 1017 -24.37 18.12 17.52
CA LEU A 1017 -24.11 18.01 18.95
C LEU A 1017 -23.57 19.29 19.58
N SER A 1018 -23.03 20.22 18.79
CA SER A 1018 -22.65 21.56 19.26
C SER A 1018 -23.83 22.52 19.23
N ASP A 1019 -23.83 23.44 20.19
CA ASP A 1019 -24.73 24.60 20.21
C ASP A 1019 -24.16 25.79 19.40
N GLU A 1020 -23.20 25.55 18.50
CA GLU A 1020 -22.55 26.62 17.71
C GLU A 1020 -23.42 27.05 16.52
N ASP A 1021 -23.54 28.37 16.32
CA ASP A 1021 -24.36 28.95 15.24
C ASP A 1021 -23.81 28.67 13.83
N GLU A 1022 -22.53 28.27 13.71
CA GLU A 1022 -21.79 28.09 12.45
C GLU A 1022 -21.83 26.64 11.90
N ALA A 1023 -22.83 25.85 12.28
CA ALA A 1023 -22.95 24.44 11.86
C ALA A 1023 -23.23 24.25 10.35
N PHE A 1024 -23.69 25.30 9.65
CA PHE A 1024 -23.92 25.32 8.21
C PHE A 1024 -23.38 26.62 7.65
N GLU A 1025 -22.26 26.57 6.92
CA GLU A 1025 -21.51 27.77 6.56
C GLU A 1025 -21.01 27.75 5.10
N VAL A 1026 -21.11 28.93 4.46
CA VAL A 1026 -20.50 29.22 3.16
C VAL A 1026 -19.75 30.55 3.24
N ILE A 1027 -18.43 30.47 3.13
CA ILE A 1027 -17.52 31.61 3.06
C ILE A 1027 -16.81 31.57 1.71
N CYS A 1028 -16.87 32.69 0.99
CA CYS A 1028 -16.34 32.83 -0.37
C CYS A 1028 -16.75 31.66 -1.28
N GLY A 1029 -18.04 31.33 -1.28
CA GLY A 1029 -18.64 30.35 -2.18
C GLY A 1029 -19.48 31.01 -3.28
N GLN A 1030 -19.43 30.52 -4.51
CA GLN A 1030 -20.21 31.06 -5.63
C GLN A 1030 -21.01 29.95 -6.33
N ASN A 1031 -22.30 30.21 -6.62
CA ASN A 1031 -23.17 29.20 -7.24
C ASN A 1031 -23.19 27.88 -6.44
N ILE A 1032 -23.33 28.00 -5.11
CA ILE A 1032 -23.58 26.85 -4.24
C ILE A 1032 -25.08 26.59 -4.28
N VAL A 1033 -25.49 25.48 -4.87
CA VAL A 1033 -26.89 25.12 -5.07
C VAL A 1033 -27.28 24.07 -4.04
N ILE A 1034 -28.33 24.35 -3.26
CA ILE A 1034 -28.87 23.43 -2.26
C ILE A 1034 -30.32 23.12 -2.64
N GLU A 1035 -30.59 21.87 -3.01
CA GLU A 1035 -31.89 21.40 -3.48
C GLU A 1035 -32.41 20.27 -2.57
N ASN A 1036 -33.67 20.30 -2.17
CA ASN A 1036 -34.30 19.20 -1.43
C ASN A 1036 -33.44 18.66 -0.26
N THR A 1037 -32.79 19.56 0.49
CA THR A 1037 -31.86 19.21 1.58
C THR A 1037 -32.41 19.67 2.92
N GLU A 1038 -32.56 18.72 3.84
CA GLU A 1038 -33.09 18.97 5.18
C GLU A 1038 -31.95 19.20 6.17
N ILE A 1039 -32.04 20.29 6.94
CA ILE A 1039 -31.14 20.60 8.07
C ILE A 1039 -31.92 20.54 9.39
N PRO A 1040 -31.26 20.28 10.54
CA PRO A 1040 -31.96 20.14 11.81
C PRO A 1040 -32.65 21.45 12.23
N LYS A 1041 -33.80 21.32 12.91
CA LYS A 1041 -34.53 22.48 13.43
C LYS A 1041 -33.67 23.30 14.38
N GLY A 1042 -33.69 24.62 14.21
CA GLY A 1042 -32.96 25.56 15.05
C GLY A 1042 -31.65 26.07 14.45
N TYR A 1043 -31.16 25.44 13.37
CA TYR A 1043 -29.99 25.89 12.64
C TYR A 1043 -30.36 26.76 11.43
N SER A 1044 -29.45 27.64 11.04
CA SER A 1044 -29.54 28.49 9.85
C SER A 1044 -28.21 28.51 9.11
N TRP A 1045 -28.23 28.94 7.84
CA TRP A 1045 -27.03 29.13 7.06
C TRP A 1045 -26.29 30.42 7.45
N ASN A 1046 -25.01 30.31 7.79
CA ASN A 1046 -24.08 31.44 7.86
C ASN A 1046 -23.43 31.64 6.49
N ILE A 1047 -23.78 32.73 5.81
CA ILE A 1047 -23.31 33.03 4.46
C ILE A 1047 -22.68 34.42 4.50
N ASP A 1048 -21.41 34.53 4.08
CA ASP A 1048 -20.73 35.82 4.07
C ASP A 1048 -21.30 36.77 2.99
N GLU A 1049 -20.95 38.05 3.05
CA GLU A 1049 -21.52 39.09 2.16
C GLU A 1049 -21.18 38.91 0.67
N VAL A 1050 -20.15 38.12 0.35
CA VAL A 1050 -19.68 37.90 -1.02
C VAL A 1050 -20.17 36.58 -1.61
N SER A 1051 -20.67 35.67 -0.77
CA SER A 1051 -21.10 34.35 -1.21
C SER A 1051 -22.47 34.37 -1.88
N VAL A 1052 -22.63 33.50 -2.88
CA VAL A 1052 -23.90 33.31 -3.61
C VAL A 1052 -24.36 31.88 -3.45
N VAL A 1053 -25.47 31.71 -2.72
CA VAL A 1053 -26.15 30.42 -2.52
C VAL A 1053 -27.51 30.47 -3.19
N LEU A 1054 -27.81 29.47 -4.02
CA LEU A 1054 -29.10 29.31 -4.70
C LEU A 1054 -29.89 28.22 -3.98
N ASN A 1055 -30.93 28.64 -3.27
CA ASN A 1055 -31.83 27.73 -2.57
C ASN A 1055 -33.14 27.61 -3.35
N ASP A 1056 -33.41 26.43 -3.92
CA ASP A 1056 -34.75 26.07 -4.35
C ASP A 1056 -35.45 25.39 -3.17
N GLN A 1057 -36.02 26.21 -2.26
CA GLN A 1057 -36.65 25.71 -1.04
C GLN A 1057 -38.01 25.04 -1.30
N LYS A 1058 -38.24 23.93 -0.58
CA LYS A 1058 -39.55 23.53 -0.06
C LYS A 1058 -39.54 23.62 1.46
#